data_AF-A0A6M1KL41-F1
#
_entry.id   AF-A0A6M1KL41-F1
#
_cell.length_a   1.000
_cell.length_b   1.000
_cell.length_c   1.000
_cell.angle_alpha   90.00
_cell.angle_beta   90.00
_cell.angle_gamma   90.00
#
_symmetry.space_group_name_H-M   'P 1'
#
loop_
_entity.id
_entity.type
_entity.pdbx_description
1 polymer ?
#
loop_
_entity_poly.entity_id
_entity_poly.type
_entity_poly.pdbx_seq_one_letter_code
_entity_poly.pdbx_strand_id
1 'polypeptide(L)'
;MKQMETKGYGYFRKTKAYGLVCGIALAGALTLSTTTFADEAITLNPATNLTTLQTPPTANQTELANQAGHQSDELVSDVSNAELDNAVTKAQETGVAVKQSDKVTHDSLSSAQADLAKQMETVKEATTKQETNTTAINQAMAENKAIDQTNRDEKARVEAINTKGEADIKAKNEAGQAQVDAQNKQAQAAADTMNARLKADYEAKLTEIERIKAENEAIRQRNQQASQATNQANQAAQAAYQEKLAEIERIKAENAAIRERNQKAQAAADAMNARLKAEYEAKLVGIKQIEAENEAIRQSNQAAQAGSDSTNEQRQKEYEAKLAAYNQAVQAKAEAEKKLLNQVDFSIEAKANGVDNTKYGNSIMTATTKVDGSFEFRHDMIDGQKTIGYGKLTGKVNHHYVANKDGSITAVIDSVTFNTYEYENVAKNSAVNKNIVFRIVSINGDEIYSKPHDGETTFKESLNKTITVNKEFALQPHASTPDIQLFQLHDDWIYNTHGSALVAYKNNNDAVPNIVIPSKPVPPTPGKATPTPEKPVPPTPVKPEEVKPTLEPEKQVPAIPEKPTDGVPNVEKEKPVPPTPDKPVVVKPDLKSFIPEVYVPIKPVVKPYVTVPEKVVYEIMVHPVQVKQTPTNVKSVTNSDQVNIDGQLVPKGSTVTWELVNAALKAGRQDITSYELIDPLPDGFELDVTATQTLSPDWVITTDEAGKVSLKASQSLLEHFNAKRDQDVEVPKVSLVGRLLNDAGTYHNTFKTVVTTPNGSYTVTSNTPVIYTPGNDPKTPRNPGGDNPTPHDNLIQPTKTIVDDKGQSIDGKSVLPNSTLTYLAKQDFDQYKGMTAAKESVMKGFIYVDDYKDEAIDGHSLVVNSIKAANGDDVTNLLEMRHVLSQDTLDNKLRALIKASGISPVGEFYMWVAKDPAAFYKAYVQKGLDITYNLSFKLKQEFKKGDITNQTYQLDMGNGYYGNIVVNHLPELAVHKEVLDQDGKSIQNGTVKIGDEVTYKLEGWVVPSNRGYDLTEYKFVDQLQHTHDLYQKDKVLATVDITLSDGTIIPKGTDLVQYTETTYNKDTGRYELAFKADFLAQIPRTSEFGADAFVVVKRIKAGDVANEYTLYVNGNPVKSNKVTTHTPEPPQPVTPKAPALPSTGEQGVSVLTVLGAALLSLLGVLGLRKRQQ
;
A
#
# COMPACT_ATOMS: atom_id res chain seq x y z
N MET A 1 -81.44 17.99 -43.40
CA MET A 1 -81.89 17.37 -44.67
C MET A 1 -80.69 16.71 -45.34
N LYS A 2 -80.89 15.63 -46.11
CA LYS A 2 -80.06 15.12 -47.25
C LYS A 2 -78.51 15.10 -47.13
N GLN A 3 -77.80 14.04 -47.50
CA GLN A 3 -78.18 12.66 -47.87
C GLN A 3 -76.93 11.75 -47.85
N MET A 4 -77.14 10.44 -47.79
CA MET A 4 -76.17 9.39 -48.15
C MET A 4 -75.74 9.54 -49.65
N GLU A 5 -74.72 8.87 -50.22
CA GLU A 5 -74.47 7.42 -50.10
C GLU A 5 -73.11 6.91 -50.69
N THR A 6 -72.34 6.15 -49.90
CA THR A 6 -71.45 4.99 -50.25
C THR A 6 -70.28 5.01 -51.28
N LYS A 7 -69.25 4.19 -50.93
CA LYS A 7 -68.22 3.50 -51.79
C LYS A 7 -67.15 4.38 -52.48
N GLY A 8 -65.90 3.92 -52.66
CA GLY A 8 -65.22 2.72 -52.15
C GLY A 8 -63.86 2.41 -52.86
N TYR A 9 -62.94 1.75 -52.16
CA TYR A 9 -61.66 1.13 -52.63
C TYR A 9 -60.51 2.01 -53.20
N GLY A 10 -59.33 1.93 -52.54
CA GLY A 10 -58.18 1.24 -53.13
C GLY A 10 -57.15 1.95 -54.03
N TYR A 11 -56.05 2.43 -53.41
CA TYR A 11 -54.64 2.40 -53.90
C TYR A 11 -54.13 3.31 -55.06
N PHE A 12 -52.85 3.70 -54.91
CA PHE A 12 -51.79 3.92 -55.94
C PHE A 12 -51.79 5.17 -56.89
N ARG A 13 -50.88 6.15 -56.63
CA ARG A 13 -49.54 6.33 -57.30
C ARG A 13 -49.03 7.79 -57.46
N LYS A 14 -47.82 8.04 -56.93
CA LYS A 14 -46.71 8.88 -57.53
C LYS A 14 -47.00 10.42 -57.61
N THR A 15 -46.04 11.33 -57.84
CA THR A 15 -44.70 11.27 -58.49
C THR A 15 -43.61 12.20 -57.93
N LYS A 16 -42.38 11.65 -57.81
CA LYS A 16 -41.04 12.20 -58.23
C LYS A 16 -40.54 13.52 -57.56
N ALA A 17 -39.23 13.85 -57.52
CA ALA A 17 -38.09 13.43 -58.36
C ALA A 17 -36.70 13.39 -57.63
N TYR A 18 -35.94 12.30 -57.88
CA TYR A 18 -34.47 12.13 -58.06
C TYR A 18 -33.40 12.96 -57.29
N GLY A 19 -32.26 12.39 -56.85
CA GLY A 19 -31.85 10.96 -56.75
C GLY A 19 -30.31 10.70 -56.81
N LEU A 20 -29.92 9.40 -56.77
CA LEU A 20 -28.67 8.78 -57.30
C LEU A 20 -27.32 9.04 -56.55
N VAL A 21 -26.32 8.12 -56.43
CA VAL A 21 -26.09 6.69 -56.80
C VAL A 21 -25.29 5.98 -55.67
N CYS A 22 -25.15 4.64 -55.68
CA CYS A 22 -24.27 3.86 -54.78
C CYS A 22 -23.02 3.26 -55.48
N GLY A 23 -21.91 3.15 -54.73
CA GLY A 23 -21.02 1.97 -54.73
C GLY A 23 -19.77 1.93 -55.65
N ILE A 24 -18.62 1.57 -55.05
CA ILE A 24 -17.47 0.81 -55.57
C ILE A 24 -16.58 0.42 -54.36
N ALA A 25 -15.67 -0.56 -54.49
CA ALA A 25 -14.89 -1.11 -53.36
C ALA A 25 -13.40 -1.37 -53.72
N LEU A 26 -12.64 -1.76 -52.69
CA LEU A 26 -11.31 -2.43 -52.66
C LEU A 26 -10.00 -1.61 -52.77
N ALA A 27 -9.19 -1.83 -51.72
CA ALA A 27 -7.72 -2.00 -51.69
C ALA A 27 -6.77 -0.79 -51.93
N GLY A 28 -5.84 -0.62 -50.98
CA GLY A 28 -4.68 0.27 -51.05
C GLY A 28 -4.13 0.56 -49.65
N ALA A 29 -2.97 0.02 -49.29
CA ALA A 29 -2.41 0.13 -47.95
C ALA A 29 -1.41 1.30 -47.80
N LEU A 30 -1.38 1.91 -46.61
CA LEU A 30 -0.21 2.68 -46.16
C LEU A 30 -0.17 2.71 -44.62
N THR A 31 0.93 2.23 -44.06
CA THR A 31 1.16 2.10 -42.62
C THR A 31 1.82 3.35 -42.04
N LEU A 32 1.21 3.96 -41.03
CA LEU A 32 1.89 4.88 -40.11
C LEU A 32 1.54 4.53 -38.67
N SER A 33 2.51 3.96 -37.96
CA SER A 33 2.39 3.60 -36.54
C SER A 33 2.49 4.85 -35.67
N THR A 34 1.43 5.15 -34.91
CA THR A 34 1.50 6.02 -33.73
C THR A 34 1.02 5.23 -32.52
N THR A 35 1.96 4.86 -31.65
CA THR A 35 1.65 4.20 -30.38
C THR A 35 1.05 5.21 -29.43
N THR A 36 -0.29 5.28 -29.37
CA THR A 36 -0.99 5.91 -28.26
C THR A 36 -0.79 5.05 -27.02
N PHE A 37 0.22 5.37 -26.23
CA PHE A 37 0.25 4.93 -24.83
C PHE A 37 -0.94 5.60 -24.15
N ALA A 38 -1.86 4.80 -23.61
CA ALA A 38 -2.90 5.30 -22.73
C ALA A 38 -2.21 5.67 -21.40
N ASP A 39 -2.17 6.95 -21.10
CA ASP A 39 -1.56 7.46 -19.87
C ASP A 39 -2.55 7.23 -18.71
N GLU A 40 -2.55 6.02 -18.16
CA GLU A 40 -3.40 5.66 -17.03
C GLU A 40 -2.99 6.47 -15.80
N ALA A 41 -3.80 7.49 -15.49
CA ALA A 41 -3.66 8.29 -14.28
C ALA A 41 -3.98 7.41 -13.05
N ILE A 42 -2.94 6.74 -12.52
CA ILE A 42 -3.04 5.84 -11.36
C ILE A 42 -3.70 6.59 -10.20
N THR A 43 -4.91 6.17 -9.84
CA THR A 43 -5.62 6.68 -8.67
C THR A 43 -5.08 6.00 -7.43
N LEU A 44 -4.20 6.70 -6.72
CA LEU A 44 -3.72 6.27 -5.41
C LEU A 44 -4.91 5.95 -4.51
N ASN A 45 -4.91 4.75 -3.91
CA ASN A 45 -5.93 4.34 -2.96
C ASN A 45 -5.80 5.25 -1.70
N PRO A 46 -6.87 5.87 -1.16
CA PRO A 46 -6.75 6.61 0.10
C PRO A 46 -6.51 5.69 1.31
N ALA A 47 -6.89 4.40 1.22
CA ALA A 47 -6.79 3.42 2.30
C ALA A 47 -5.34 3.08 2.71
N THR A 48 -4.40 3.18 1.76
CA THR A 48 -2.99 2.77 1.90
C THR A 48 -2.12 3.57 0.94
N ASN A 49 -0.81 3.62 1.15
CA ASN A 49 0.12 4.18 0.16
C ASN A 49 0.37 3.26 -1.06
N LEU A 50 -0.42 2.20 -1.27
CA LEU A 50 -0.28 1.23 -2.36
C LEU A 50 -1.30 1.51 -3.49
N THR A 51 -0.98 1.02 -4.69
CA THR A 51 -1.37 1.68 -5.95
C THR A 51 -2.72 1.28 -6.55
N THR A 52 -3.50 0.39 -5.93
CA THR A 52 -4.76 -0.13 -6.50
C THR A 52 -5.98 0.16 -5.64
N LEU A 53 -6.70 1.23 -5.97
CA LEU A 53 -8.09 1.43 -5.57
C LEU A 53 -8.99 0.39 -6.27
N GLN A 54 -10.06 -0.08 -5.60
CA GLN A 54 -11.06 -0.92 -6.26
C GLN A 54 -11.88 -0.06 -7.24
N THR A 55 -12.09 -0.55 -8.46
CA THR A 55 -12.99 0.10 -9.43
C THR A 55 -14.46 0.03 -8.97
N PRO A 56 -15.30 1.03 -9.30
CA PRO A 56 -16.74 0.96 -9.05
C PRO A 56 -17.37 -0.24 -9.78
N PRO A 57 -18.44 -0.85 -9.24
CA PRO A 57 -19.07 -2.01 -9.85
C PRO A 57 -19.46 -1.80 -11.32
N THR A 58 -19.18 -2.80 -12.16
CA THR A 58 -19.49 -2.75 -13.58
C THR A 58 -21.00 -2.64 -13.83
N ALA A 59 -21.38 -2.15 -15.02
CA ALA A 59 -22.78 -2.10 -15.43
C ALA A 59 -23.46 -3.48 -15.35
N ASN A 60 -22.74 -4.56 -15.70
CA ASN A 60 -23.24 -5.95 -15.63
C ASN A 60 -23.50 -6.41 -14.18
N GLN A 61 -22.59 -6.12 -13.25
CA GLN A 61 -22.77 -6.41 -11.81
C GLN A 61 -23.98 -5.64 -11.27
N THR A 62 -24.07 -4.34 -11.60
CA THR A 62 -25.13 -3.43 -11.14
C THR A 62 -26.51 -3.82 -11.69
N GLU A 63 -26.62 -4.13 -12.99
CA GLU A 63 -27.86 -4.59 -13.59
C GLU A 63 -28.33 -5.92 -12.98
N LEU A 64 -27.40 -6.86 -12.74
CA LEU A 64 -27.76 -8.15 -12.16
C LEU A 64 -28.13 -8.05 -10.67
N ALA A 65 -27.45 -7.21 -9.89
CA ALA A 65 -27.83 -6.94 -8.50
C ALA A 65 -29.21 -6.26 -8.41
N ASN A 66 -29.54 -5.36 -9.34
CA ASN A 66 -30.89 -4.78 -9.46
C ASN A 66 -31.95 -5.82 -9.89
N GLN A 67 -31.54 -6.98 -10.42
CA GLN A 67 -32.42 -8.13 -10.69
C GLN A 67 -32.46 -9.14 -9.53
N ALA A 68 -31.88 -8.85 -8.36
CA ALA A 68 -31.82 -9.80 -7.24
C ALA A 68 -33.20 -10.34 -6.83
N GLY A 69 -33.33 -11.67 -6.75
CA GLY A 69 -34.60 -12.35 -6.45
C GLY A 69 -35.63 -12.37 -7.59
N HIS A 70 -35.38 -11.71 -8.73
CA HIS A 70 -36.30 -11.77 -9.87
C HIS A 70 -36.30 -13.14 -10.56
N GLN A 71 -37.47 -13.50 -11.09
CA GLN A 71 -37.72 -14.71 -11.87
C GLN A 71 -38.41 -14.31 -13.19
N SER A 72 -38.21 -15.12 -14.23
CA SER A 72 -39.02 -15.07 -15.46
C SER A 72 -40.37 -15.77 -15.27
N ASP A 73 -41.17 -15.82 -16.35
CA ASP A 73 -42.35 -16.66 -16.45
C ASP A 73 -42.06 -18.14 -16.09
N GLU A 74 -43.10 -18.84 -15.64
CA GLU A 74 -43.04 -20.19 -15.05
C GLU A 74 -42.57 -21.26 -16.05
N LEU A 75 -41.71 -22.20 -15.62
CA LEU A 75 -41.28 -23.31 -16.46
C LEU A 75 -42.39 -24.37 -16.49
N VAL A 76 -43.12 -24.45 -17.60
CA VAL A 76 -44.25 -25.37 -17.79
C VAL A 76 -43.90 -26.62 -18.60
N SER A 77 -44.61 -27.71 -18.33
CA SER A 77 -44.41 -29.03 -18.94
C SER A 77 -45.73 -29.78 -19.11
N ASP A 78 -46.07 -30.11 -20.35
CA ASP A 78 -47.30 -30.86 -20.67
C ASP A 78 -47.21 -32.31 -20.17
N VAL A 79 -48.30 -32.79 -19.55
CA VAL A 79 -48.42 -34.20 -19.11
C VAL A 79 -49.45 -34.89 -20.00
N SER A 80 -48.98 -35.84 -20.80
CA SER A 80 -49.83 -36.68 -21.65
C SER A 80 -50.26 -37.96 -20.93
N ASN A 81 -51.39 -38.54 -21.35
CA ASN A 81 -51.83 -39.86 -20.92
C ASN A 81 -52.50 -40.59 -22.08
N ALA A 82 -51.73 -41.46 -22.75
CA ALA A 82 -52.21 -42.22 -23.91
C ALA A 82 -53.41 -43.12 -23.60
N GLU A 83 -53.63 -43.55 -22.34
CA GLU A 83 -54.83 -44.32 -21.98
C GLU A 83 -56.08 -43.42 -21.98
N LEU A 84 -55.95 -42.15 -21.57
CA LEU A 84 -57.02 -41.16 -21.67
C LEU A 84 -57.33 -40.83 -23.14
N ASP A 85 -56.31 -40.62 -23.97
CA ASP A 85 -56.47 -40.30 -25.40
C ASP A 85 -57.20 -41.45 -26.15
N ASN A 86 -56.82 -42.70 -25.85
CA ASN A 86 -57.49 -43.90 -26.37
C ASN A 86 -58.94 -44.02 -25.84
N ALA A 87 -59.18 -43.73 -24.55
CA ALA A 87 -60.52 -43.76 -23.98
C ALA A 87 -61.45 -42.69 -24.59
N VAL A 88 -60.93 -41.48 -24.82
CA VAL A 88 -61.64 -40.39 -25.50
C VAL A 88 -62.01 -40.78 -26.94
N THR A 89 -61.09 -41.42 -27.65
CA THR A 89 -61.34 -41.93 -29.01
C THR A 89 -62.49 -42.94 -29.01
N LYS A 90 -62.47 -43.94 -28.10
CA LYS A 90 -63.57 -44.92 -27.97
C LYS A 90 -64.90 -44.24 -27.59
N ALA A 91 -64.88 -43.23 -26.72
CA ALA A 91 -66.08 -42.48 -26.34
C ALA A 91 -66.72 -41.81 -27.58
N GLN A 92 -65.92 -41.16 -28.42
CA GLN A 92 -66.39 -40.57 -29.69
C GLN A 92 -66.96 -41.62 -30.65
N GLU A 93 -66.31 -42.78 -30.81
CA GLU A 93 -66.81 -43.89 -31.65
C GLU A 93 -68.16 -44.46 -31.17
N THR A 94 -68.38 -44.51 -29.85
CA THR A 94 -69.68 -44.93 -29.26
C THR A 94 -70.76 -43.84 -29.29
N GLY A 95 -70.45 -42.63 -29.79
CA GLY A 95 -71.39 -41.54 -29.97
C GLY A 95 -71.50 -40.55 -28.79
N VAL A 96 -70.55 -40.58 -27.85
CA VAL A 96 -70.42 -39.57 -26.78
C VAL A 96 -69.90 -38.26 -27.40
N ALA A 97 -70.54 -37.14 -27.08
CA ALA A 97 -70.08 -35.82 -27.51
C ALA A 97 -68.94 -35.33 -26.61
N VAL A 98 -67.69 -35.51 -27.05
CA VAL A 98 -66.52 -35.01 -26.31
C VAL A 98 -66.16 -33.59 -26.78
N LYS A 99 -66.10 -32.65 -25.84
CA LYS A 99 -65.56 -31.30 -26.05
C LYS A 99 -64.25 -31.13 -25.28
N GLN A 100 -63.37 -30.29 -25.80
CA GLN A 100 -62.13 -29.92 -25.12
C GLN A 100 -62.21 -28.47 -24.61
N SER A 101 -61.75 -28.22 -23.38
CA SER A 101 -61.61 -26.89 -22.80
C SER A 101 -60.13 -26.47 -22.65
N ASP A 102 -59.90 -25.27 -22.13
CA ASP A 102 -58.57 -24.70 -21.94
C ASP A 102 -57.68 -25.57 -21.03
N LYS A 103 -56.36 -25.49 -21.27
CA LYS A 103 -55.35 -26.29 -20.57
C LYS A 103 -55.25 -25.89 -19.09
N VAL A 104 -55.27 -26.88 -18.19
CA VAL A 104 -55.18 -26.67 -16.73
C VAL A 104 -53.73 -26.79 -16.25
N THR A 105 -53.28 -25.83 -15.43
CA THR A 105 -51.93 -25.81 -14.84
C THR A 105 -51.96 -26.34 -13.41
N HIS A 106 -50.97 -27.16 -13.07
CA HIS A 106 -50.82 -27.84 -11.77
C HIS A 106 -49.45 -27.57 -11.15
N ASP A 107 -49.39 -27.45 -9.83
CA ASP A 107 -48.14 -27.24 -9.08
C ASP A 107 -47.31 -28.54 -8.89
N SER A 108 -47.81 -29.69 -9.35
CA SER A 108 -47.14 -30.99 -9.20
C SER A 108 -47.55 -32.01 -10.26
N LEU A 109 -46.63 -32.94 -10.58
CA LEU A 109 -46.93 -34.09 -11.44
C LEU A 109 -48.06 -34.96 -10.87
N SER A 110 -48.10 -35.15 -9.54
CA SER A 110 -49.12 -36.00 -8.89
C SER A 110 -50.52 -35.42 -8.99
N SER A 111 -50.70 -34.09 -8.89
CA SER A 111 -52.02 -33.47 -9.07
C SER A 111 -52.47 -33.46 -10.53
N ALA A 112 -51.53 -33.26 -11.47
CA ALA A 112 -51.79 -33.39 -12.91
C ALA A 112 -52.21 -34.83 -13.30
N GLN A 113 -51.55 -35.85 -12.74
CA GLN A 113 -51.90 -37.26 -12.95
C GLN A 113 -53.27 -37.62 -12.34
N ALA A 114 -53.59 -37.09 -11.15
CA ALA A 114 -54.89 -37.30 -10.52
C ALA A 114 -56.06 -36.66 -11.31
N ASP A 115 -55.82 -35.50 -11.93
CA ASP A 115 -56.75 -34.85 -12.87
C ASP A 115 -57.00 -35.74 -14.10
N LEU A 116 -55.95 -36.17 -14.80
CA LEU A 116 -56.05 -37.06 -15.97
C LEU A 116 -56.77 -38.37 -15.65
N ALA A 117 -56.54 -38.95 -14.47
CA ALA A 117 -57.25 -40.15 -14.01
C ALA A 117 -58.76 -39.89 -13.78
N LYS A 118 -59.12 -38.74 -13.21
CA LYS A 118 -60.52 -38.32 -13.01
C LYS A 118 -61.23 -38.04 -14.33
N GLN A 119 -60.54 -37.43 -15.31
CA GLN A 119 -61.05 -37.28 -16.67
C GLN A 119 -61.30 -38.65 -17.30
N MET A 120 -60.35 -39.60 -17.17
CA MET A 120 -60.49 -40.94 -17.74
C MET A 120 -61.71 -41.69 -17.19
N GLU A 121 -61.99 -41.61 -15.90
CA GLU A 121 -63.16 -42.26 -15.31
C GLU A 121 -64.48 -41.60 -15.76
N THR A 122 -64.48 -40.27 -15.92
CA THR A 122 -65.61 -39.52 -16.50
C THR A 122 -65.90 -39.94 -17.94
N VAL A 123 -64.85 -40.16 -18.74
CA VAL A 123 -64.93 -40.65 -20.13
C VAL A 123 -65.49 -42.08 -20.19
N LYS A 124 -65.02 -42.99 -19.33
CA LYS A 124 -65.55 -44.36 -19.22
C LYS A 124 -67.02 -44.38 -18.83
N GLU A 125 -67.41 -43.62 -17.80
CA GLU A 125 -68.79 -43.56 -17.33
C GLU A 125 -69.76 -43.09 -18.43
N ALA A 126 -69.41 -42.04 -19.18
CA ALA A 126 -70.24 -41.54 -20.28
C ALA A 126 -70.35 -42.55 -21.43
N THR A 127 -69.26 -43.22 -21.77
CA THR A 127 -69.20 -44.31 -22.76
C THR A 127 -70.22 -45.41 -22.43
N THR A 128 -70.15 -45.97 -21.22
CA THR A 128 -71.05 -47.06 -20.79
C THR A 128 -72.52 -46.61 -20.72
N LYS A 129 -72.79 -45.35 -20.33
CA LYS A 129 -74.15 -44.79 -20.36
C LYS A 129 -74.70 -44.65 -21.79
N GLN A 130 -73.86 -44.26 -22.75
CA GLN A 130 -74.22 -44.16 -24.18
C GLN A 130 -74.45 -45.54 -24.83
N GLU A 131 -73.58 -46.52 -24.55
CA GLU A 131 -73.74 -47.93 -24.95
C GLU A 131 -75.07 -48.51 -24.43
N THR A 132 -75.42 -48.21 -23.17
CA THR A 132 -76.65 -48.67 -22.51
C THR A 132 -77.91 -48.04 -23.11
N ASN A 133 -77.95 -46.71 -23.29
CA ASN A 133 -79.09 -46.02 -23.91
C ASN A 133 -79.36 -46.53 -25.33
N THR A 134 -78.30 -46.71 -26.13
CA THR A 134 -78.38 -47.23 -27.50
C THR A 134 -78.98 -48.64 -27.56
N THR A 135 -78.57 -49.53 -26.63
CA THR A 135 -79.10 -50.90 -26.53
C THR A 135 -80.59 -50.91 -26.19
N ALA A 136 -81.02 -50.11 -25.21
CA ALA A 136 -82.41 -50.05 -24.78
C ALA A 136 -83.35 -49.51 -25.86
N ILE A 137 -82.90 -48.53 -26.67
CA ILE A 137 -83.65 -48.00 -27.81
C ILE A 137 -83.87 -49.08 -28.88
N ASN A 138 -82.81 -49.78 -29.26
CA ASN A 138 -82.89 -50.85 -30.26
C ASN A 138 -83.86 -51.97 -29.83
N GLN A 139 -83.88 -52.33 -28.54
CA GLN A 139 -84.80 -53.32 -27.99
C GLN A 139 -86.27 -52.87 -28.06
N ALA A 140 -86.59 -51.66 -27.58
CA ALA A 140 -87.96 -51.14 -27.60
C ALA A 140 -88.50 -50.91 -29.03
N MET A 141 -87.64 -50.52 -29.98
CA MET A 141 -88.00 -50.41 -31.39
C MET A 141 -88.35 -51.78 -32.02
N ALA A 142 -87.63 -52.85 -31.64
CA ALA A 142 -87.94 -54.21 -32.10
C ALA A 142 -89.28 -54.73 -31.52
N GLU A 143 -89.55 -54.42 -30.25
CA GLU A 143 -90.77 -54.88 -29.56
C GLU A 143 -92.04 -54.19 -30.09
N ASN A 144 -91.99 -52.88 -30.36
CA ASN A 144 -93.11 -52.15 -30.95
C ASN A 144 -93.54 -52.66 -32.33
N LYS A 145 -92.56 -53.09 -33.15
CA LYS A 145 -92.82 -53.68 -34.47
C LYS A 145 -93.65 -54.97 -34.41
N ALA A 146 -93.67 -55.68 -33.28
CA ALA A 146 -94.54 -56.85 -33.08
C ALA A 146 -95.99 -56.45 -32.71
N ILE A 147 -96.16 -55.41 -31.90
CA ILE A 147 -97.48 -54.90 -31.45
C ILE A 147 -98.30 -54.39 -32.65
N ASP A 148 -97.62 -53.78 -33.62
CA ASP A 148 -98.13 -53.29 -34.91
C ASP A 148 -98.84 -54.37 -35.76
N GLN A 149 -98.50 -55.65 -35.54
CA GLN A 149 -99.15 -56.78 -36.21
C GLN A 149 -100.43 -57.18 -35.48
N THR A 150 -100.40 -57.34 -34.16
CA THR A 150 -101.56 -57.73 -33.34
C THR A 150 -102.73 -56.75 -33.46
N ASN A 151 -102.45 -55.46 -33.62
CA ASN A 151 -103.47 -54.41 -33.66
C ASN A 151 -104.32 -54.39 -34.95
N ARG A 152 -103.88 -55.04 -36.04
CA ARG A 152 -104.64 -55.09 -37.30
C ARG A 152 -105.75 -56.15 -37.28
N ASP A 153 -105.57 -57.23 -36.53
CA ASP A 153 -106.45 -58.40 -36.60
C ASP A 153 -107.79 -58.19 -35.86
N GLU A 154 -107.77 -57.54 -34.69
CA GLU A 154 -108.98 -57.24 -33.89
C GLU A 154 -109.92 -56.24 -34.57
N LYS A 155 -109.41 -55.38 -35.48
CA LYS A 155 -110.25 -54.41 -36.20
C LYS A 155 -111.32 -55.10 -37.06
N ALA A 156 -110.97 -56.19 -37.73
CA ALA A 156 -111.88 -56.90 -38.64
C ALA A 156 -113.04 -57.62 -37.94
N ARG A 157 -112.92 -57.90 -36.64
CA ARG A 157 -113.91 -58.67 -35.87
C ARG A 157 -115.19 -57.87 -35.57
N VAL A 158 -115.09 -56.55 -35.45
CA VAL A 158 -116.16 -55.72 -34.85
C VAL A 158 -117.20 -55.22 -35.85
N GLU A 159 -116.84 -55.03 -37.12
CA GLU A 159 -117.75 -54.48 -38.14
C GLU A 159 -119.00 -55.36 -38.36
N ALA A 160 -118.89 -56.69 -38.17
CA ALA A 160 -119.98 -57.64 -38.37
C ALA A 160 -121.13 -57.57 -37.33
N ILE A 161 -120.94 -56.93 -36.17
CA ILE A 161 -121.94 -56.92 -35.08
C ILE A 161 -122.96 -55.78 -35.26
N ASN A 162 -122.54 -54.67 -35.87
CA ASN A 162 -123.27 -53.40 -35.82
C ASN A 162 -124.54 -53.36 -36.69
N THR A 163 -124.62 -54.18 -37.74
CA THR A 163 -125.72 -54.18 -38.73
C THR A 163 -127.07 -54.69 -38.17
N LYS A 164 -127.10 -55.27 -36.96
CA LYS A 164 -128.28 -55.99 -36.47
C LYS A 164 -129.29 -55.14 -35.68
N GLY A 165 -128.87 -54.02 -35.06
CA GLY A 165 -129.67 -53.33 -34.03
C GLY A 165 -130.46 -52.10 -34.48
N GLU A 166 -130.32 -51.62 -35.71
CA GLU A 166 -131.01 -50.40 -36.18
C GLU A 166 -132.53 -50.55 -36.35
N ALA A 167 -133.05 -51.78 -36.39
CA ALA A 167 -134.46 -52.05 -36.71
C ALA A 167 -135.44 -51.70 -35.57
N ASP A 168 -135.06 -51.93 -34.30
CA ASP A 168 -136.02 -52.03 -33.19
C ASP A 168 -136.42 -50.67 -32.56
N ILE A 169 -135.59 -49.63 -32.71
CA ILE A 169 -135.79 -48.33 -32.02
C ILE A 169 -136.99 -47.54 -32.58
N LYS A 170 -137.37 -47.76 -33.84
CA LYS A 170 -138.32 -46.91 -34.58
C LYS A 170 -139.72 -46.82 -33.95
N ALA A 171 -140.20 -47.88 -33.29
CA ALA A 171 -141.58 -47.98 -32.79
C ALA A 171 -141.85 -47.22 -31.48
N LYS A 172 -140.82 -46.63 -30.85
CA LYS A 172 -140.87 -46.22 -29.43
C LYS A 172 -141.14 -44.72 -29.21
N ASN A 173 -141.02 -43.91 -30.26
CA ASN A 173 -140.88 -42.45 -30.14
C ASN A 173 -142.20 -41.64 -30.21
N GLU A 174 -143.32 -42.23 -30.64
CA GLU A 174 -144.56 -41.48 -30.92
C GLU A 174 -145.38 -41.08 -29.67
N ALA A 175 -145.11 -41.69 -28.50
CA ALA A 175 -145.94 -41.53 -27.31
C ALA A 175 -145.60 -40.32 -26.40
N GLY A 176 -144.40 -39.74 -26.52
CA GLY A 176 -143.87 -38.81 -25.51
C GLY A 176 -144.28 -37.34 -25.64
N GLN A 177 -144.74 -36.90 -26.80
CA GLN A 177 -144.89 -35.46 -27.11
C GLN A 177 -146.03 -34.75 -26.35
N ALA A 178 -147.08 -35.46 -25.95
CA ALA A 178 -148.32 -34.86 -25.45
C ALA A 178 -148.25 -34.27 -24.02
N GLN A 179 -147.15 -34.49 -23.28
CA GLN A 179 -147.09 -34.17 -21.84
C GLN A 179 -146.43 -32.80 -21.53
N VAL A 180 -145.72 -32.19 -22.48
CA VAL A 180 -144.87 -31.00 -22.22
C VAL A 180 -145.66 -29.69 -22.22
N ASP A 181 -146.65 -29.54 -23.10
CA ASP A 181 -147.31 -28.26 -23.40
C ASP A 181 -148.06 -27.63 -22.21
N ALA A 182 -148.43 -28.43 -21.20
CA ALA A 182 -149.14 -27.97 -20.02
C ALA A 182 -148.27 -27.14 -19.04
N GLN A 183 -146.95 -27.37 -19.00
CA GLN A 183 -146.07 -26.78 -17.96
C GLN A 183 -145.57 -25.37 -18.30
N ASN A 184 -145.49 -25.03 -19.58
CA ASN A 184 -144.85 -23.81 -20.08
C ASN A 184 -145.60 -22.50 -19.76
N LYS A 185 -146.85 -22.56 -19.27
CA LYS A 185 -147.72 -21.37 -19.08
C LYS A 185 -147.50 -20.60 -17.77
N GLN A 186 -146.73 -21.14 -16.82
CA GLN A 186 -146.62 -20.59 -15.46
C GLN A 186 -145.33 -19.78 -15.21
N ALA A 187 -144.33 -19.87 -16.09
CA ALA A 187 -143.01 -19.24 -15.90
C ALA A 187 -142.96 -17.74 -16.25
N GLN A 188 -143.85 -17.26 -17.14
CA GLN A 188 -143.77 -15.90 -17.70
C GLN A 188 -143.93 -14.77 -16.66
N ALA A 189 -144.80 -14.95 -15.66
CA ALA A 189 -145.18 -13.89 -14.72
C ALA A 189 -144.09 -13.50 -13.69
N ALA A 190 -143.02 -14.28 -13.58
CA ALA A 190 -141.96 -14.04 -12.59
C ALA A 190 -140.85 -13.08 -13.07
N ALA A 191 -140.63 -12.96 -14.38
CA ALA A 191 -139.49 -12.24 -14.95
C ALA A 191 -139.60 -10.71 -14.80
N ASP A 192 -140.80 -10.16 -14.97
CA ASP A 192 -141.00 -8.70 -15.13
C ASP A 192 -140.70 -7.90 -13.86
N THR A 193 -140.90 -8.50 -12.68
CA THR A 193 -140.63 -7.85 -11.38
C THR A 193 -139.14 -7.64 -11.11
N MET A 194 -138.26 -8.49 -11.67
CA MET A 194 -136.82 -8.47 -11.36
C MET A 194 -136.07 -7.39 -12.13
N ASN A 195 -136.48 -7.12 -13.37
CA ASN A 195 -135.81 -6.19 -14.28
C ASN A 195 -135.84 -4.72 -13.78
N ALA A 196 -136.83 -4.32 -12.99
CA ALA A 196 -136.93 -2.96 -12.45
C ALA A 196 -135.84 -2.62 -11.42
N ARG A 197 -135.33 -3.61 -10.69
CA ARG A 197 -134.39 -3.40 -9.56
C ARG A 197 -132.94 -3.21 -10.01
N LEU A 198 -132.58 -3.77 -11.18
CA LEU A 198 -131.21 -3.75 -11.73
C LEU A 198 -130.77 -2.38 -12.29
N LYS A 199 -131.70 -1.48 -12.61
CA LYS A 199 -131.36 -0.18 -13.22
C LYS A 199 -130.74 0.81 -12.24
N ALA A 200 -131.22 0.86 -10.99
CA ALA A 200 -130.79 1.85 -10.00
C ALA A 200 -129.35 1.64 -9.50
N ASP A 201 -128.90 0.38 -9.42
CA ASP A 201 -127.60 0.01 -8.85
C ASP A 201 -126.40 0.32 -9.77
N TYR A 202 -126.67 0.57 -11.07
CA TYR A 202 -125.66 0.84 -12.09
C TYR A 202 -125.22 2.32 -12.08
N GLU A 203 -126.18 3.25 -11.99
CA GLU A 203 -125.92 4.69 -12.13
C GLU A 203 -125.08 5.24 -10.94
N ALA A 204 -125.18 4.64 -9.75
CA ALA A 204 -124.41 5.03 -8.57
C ALA A 204 -122.90 4.69 -8.62
N LYS A 205 -122.46 3.77 -9.50
CA LYS A 205 -121.06 3.28 -9.52
C LYS A 205 -120.14 4.04 -10.48
N LEU A 206 -120.67 4.86 -11.38
CA LEU A 206 -119.83 5.63 -12.32
C LEU A 206 -119.08 6.79 -11.64
N THR A 207 -119.72 7.50 -10.72
CA THR A 207 -119.24 8.77 -10.16
C THR A 207 -117.95 8.63 -9.33
N GLU A 208 -117.72 7.49 -8.68
CA GLU A 208 -116.52 7.27 -7.86
C GLU A 208 -115.26 6.97 -8.72
N ILE A 209 -115.42 6.47 -9.95
CA ILE A 209 -114.30 6.11 -10.83
C ILE A 209 -113.60 7.36 -11.39
N GLU A 210 -114.33 8.45 -11.65
CA GLU A 210 -113.73 9.71 -12.13
C GLU A 210 -112.87 10.37 -11.05
N ARG A 211 -113.27 10.28 -9.78
CA ARG A 211 -112.55 10.84 -8.63
C ARG A 211 -111.13 10.26 -8.48
N ILE A 212 -110.96 8.96 -8.73
CA ILE A 212 -109.67 8.27 -8.59
C ILE A 212 -108.72 8.60 -9.75
N LYS A 213 -109.23 8.84 -10.97
CA LYS A 213 -108.40 9.18 -12.14
C LYS A 213 -107.67 10.51 -11.97
N ALA A 214 -108.35 11.53 -11.43
CA ALA A 214 -107.76 12.84 -11.18
C ALA A 214 -106.62 12.82 -10.16
N GLU A 215 -106.65 11.90 -9.17
CA GLU A 215 -105.63 11.82 -8.12
C GLU A 215 -104.28 11.30 -8.64
N ASN A 216 -104.29 10.28 -9.51
CA ASN A 216 -103.06 9.70 -10.06
C ASN A 216 -102.31 10.65 -11.02
N GLU A 217 -103.01 11.51 -11.75
CA GLU A 217 -102.38 12.44 -12.69
C GLU A 217 -101.52 13.51 -11.97
N ALA A 218 -101.92 13.90 -10.76
CA ALA A 218 -101.14 14.76 -9.86
C ALA A 218 -99.92 14.05 -9.22
N ILE A 219 -99.86 12.71 -9.21
CA ILE A 219 -98.68 11.95 -8.77
C ILE A 219 -97.61 11.94 -9.88
N ARG A 220 -98.01 11.72 -11.13
CA ARG A 220 -97.10 11.70 -12.29
C ARG A 220 -96.29 12.98 -12.44
N GLN A 221 -96.95 14.13 -12.34
CA GLN A 221 -96.27 15.43 -12.50
C GLN A 221 -95.20 15.67 -11.40
N ARG A 222 -95.45 15.25 -10.16
CA ARG A 222 -94.46 15.35 -9.06
C ARG A 222 -93.27 14.43 -9.26
N ASN A 223 -93.50 13.16 -9.61
CA ASN A 223 -92.42 12.21 -9.93
C ASN A 223 -91.54 12.70 -11.10
N GLN A 224 -92.13 13.35 -12.10
CA GLN A 224 -91.41 13.86 -13.27
C GLN A 224 -90.48 15.05 -12.93
N GLN A 225 -90.91 15.95 -12.04
CA GLN A 225 -90.07 17.04 -11.53
C GLN A 225 -88.89 16.52 -10.68
N ALA A 226 -89.14 15.55 -9.80
CA ALA A 226 -88.09 14.97 -8.94
C ALA A 226 -86.92 14.38 -9.75
N SER A 227 -87.22 13.64 -10.82
CA SER A 227 -86.22 13.04 -11.70
C SER A 227 -85.35 14.08 -12.45
N GLN A 228 -85.92 15.23 -12.81
CA GLN A 228 -85.17 16.31 -13.47
C GLN A 228 -84.19 17.00 -12.52
N ALA A 229 -84.57 17.21 -11.25
CA ALA A 229 -83.70 17.82 -10.25
C ALA A 229 -82.46 16.97 -9.94
N THR A 230 -82.62 15.65 -9.74
CA THR A 230 -81.50 14.74 -9.47
C THR A 230 -80.49 14.72 -10.62
N ASN A 231 -80.96 14.69 -11.87
CA ASN A 231 -80.07 14.67 -13.03
C ASN A 231 -79.25 15.96 -13.19
N GLN A 232 -79.82 17.14 -12.88
CA GLN A 232 -79.07 18.40 -12.89
C GLN A 232 -78.02 18.44 -11.76
N ALA A 233 -78.35 17.94 -10.57
CA ALA A 233 -77.41 17.87 -9.45
C ALA A 233 -76.20 16.96 -9.77
N ASN A 234 -76.45 15.77 -10.34
CA ASN A 234 -75.39 14.84 -10.70
C ASN A 234 -74.48 15.41 -11.82
N GLN A 235 -75.04 16.07 -12.84
CA GLN A 235 -74.24 16.75 -13.88
C GLN A 235 -73.36 17.87 -13.31
N ALA A 236 -73.89 18.70 -12.39
CA ALA A 236 -73.11 19.76 -11.77
C ALA A 236 -71.96 19.22 -10.89
N ALA A 237 -72.22 18.18 -10.09
CA ALA A 237 -71.20 17.53 -9.27
C ALA A 237 -70.08 16.90 -10.12
N GLN A 238 -70.45 16.27 -11.25
CA GLN A 238 -69.48 15.62 -12.13
C GLN A 238 -68.67 16.61 -12.97
N ALA A 239 -69.23 17.78 -13.32
CA ALA A 239 -68.48 18.88 -13.93
C ALA A 239 -67.43 19.48 -12.97
N ALA A 240 -67.82 19.79 -11.72
CA ALA A 240 -66.92 20.35 -10.71
C ALA A 240 -65.77 19.39 -10.33
N TYR A 241 -65.99 18.07 -10.41
CA TYR A 241 -64.94 17.06 -10.25
C TYR A 241 -63.91 17.11 -11.39
N GLN A 242 -64.35 17.32 -12.64
CA GLN A 242 -63.46 17.43 -13.80
C GLN A 242 -62.65 18.73 -13.81
N GLU A 243 -63.22 19.87 -13.39
CA GLU A 243 -62.45 21.12 -13.23
C GLU A 243 -61.32 20.96 -12.20
N LYS A 244 -61.58 20.30 -11.06
CA LYS A 244 -60.53 20.05 -10.05
C LYS A 244 -59.43 19.10 -10.54
N LEU A 245 -59.76 18.11 -11.39
CA LEU A 245 -58.74 17.27 -12.03
C LEU A 245 -57.90 18.06 -13.03
N ALA A 246 -58.50 18.94 -13.83
CA ALA A 246 -57.78 19.80 -14.77
C ALA A 246 -56.84 20.80 -14.05
N GLU A 247 -57.25 21.34 -12.91
CA GLU A 247 -56.41 22.19 -12.07
C GLU A 247 -55.21 21.42 -11.49
N ILE A 248 -55.42 20.19 -11.01
CA ILE A 248 -54.33 19.31 -10.52
C ILE A 248 -53.33 18.97 -11.63
N GLU A 249 -53.80 18.64 -12.85
CA GLU A 249 -52.89 18.39 -13.98
C GLU A 249 -52.15 19.65 -14.44
N ARG A 250 -52.77 20.84 -14.37
CA ARG A 250 -52.04 22.11 -14.59
C ARG A 250 -50.91 22.31 -13.59
N ILE A 251 -51.16 22.08 -12.29
CA ILE A 251 -50.13 22.26 -11.24
C ILE A 251 -49.02 21.21 -11.41
N LYS A 252 -49.34 19.95 -11.77
CA LYS A 252 -48.34 18.93 -12.12
C LYS A 252 -47.48 19.35 -13.32
N ALA A 253 -48.09 19.85 -14.40
CA ALA A 253 -47.37 20.31 -15.59
C ALA A 253 -46.49 21.53 -15.28
N GLU A 254 -46.95 22.45 -14.44
CA GLU A 254 -46.17 23.61 -14.01
C GLU A 254 -44.99 23.20 -13.11
N ASN A 255 -45.19 22.26 -12.17
CA ASN A 255 -44.10 21.68 -11.39
C ASN A 255 -43.12 20.87 -12.26
N ALA A 256 -43.58 20.18 -13.31
CA ALA A 256 -42.69 19.54 -14.28
C ALA A 256 -41.79 20.58 -15.00
N ALA A 257 -42.36 21.73 -15.40
CA ALA A 257 -41.61 22.83 -15.98
C ALA A 257 -40.71 23.58 -14.96
N ILE A 258 -41.00 23.51 -13.65
CA ILE A 258 -40.07 23.93 -12.58
C ILE A 258 -38.92 22.95 -12.46
N ARG A 259 -39.18 21.63 -12.44
CA ARG A 259 -38.16 20.57 -12.40
C ARG A 259 -37.21 20.65 -13.59
N GLU A 260 -37.73 20.80 -14.80
CA GLU A 260 -36.92 20.91 -16.01
C GLU A 260 -36.03 22.18 -16.00
N ARG A 261 -36.55 23.32 -15.51
CA ARG A 261 -35.75 24.54 -15.33
C ARG A 261 -34.72 24.40 -14.21
N ASN A 262 -35.05 23.77 -13.09
CA ASN A 262 -34.11 23.48 -12.00
C ASN A 262 -33.01 22.50 -12.44
N GLN A 263 -33.34 21.43 -13.16
CA GLN A 263 -32.35 20.53 -13.78
C GLN A 263 -31.46 21.27 -14.77
N LYS A 264 -32.00 22.19 -15.56
CA LYS A 264 -31.22 23.00 -16.51
C LYS A 264 -30.32 24.03 -15.82
N ALA A 265 -30.74 24.59 -14.68
CA ALA A 265 -29.93 25.47 -13.84
C ALA A 265 -28.82 24.69 -13.11
N GLN A 266 -29.13 23.51 -12.58
CA GLN A 266 -28.18 22.56 -11.99
C GLN A 266 -27.13 22.15 -13.04
N ALA A 267 -27.55 21.63 -14.19
CA ALA A 267 -26.64 21.24 -15.27
C ALA A 267 -25.79 22.41 -15.82
N ALA A 268 -26.29 23.65 -15.77
CA ALA A 268 -25.50 24.83 -16.13
C ALA A 268 -24.44 25.18 -15.07
N ALA A 269 -24.78 25.07 -13.78
CA ALA A 269 -23.82 25.20 -12.69
C ALA A 269 -22.78 24.07 -12.72
N ASP A 270 -23.21 22.82 -12.94
CA ASP A 270 -22.33 21.66 -13.05
C ASP A 270 -21.40 21.76 -14.26
N ALA A 271 -21.90 22.20 -15.43
CA ALA A 271 -21.06 22.46 -16.59
C ALA A 271 -20.05 23.61 -16.36
N MET A 272 -20.42 24.64 -15.59
CA MET A 272 -19.53 25.73 -15.24
C MET A 272 -18.48 25.30 -14.20
N ASN A 273 -18.87 24.54 -13.17
CA ASN A 273 -17.98 23.96 -12.18
C ASN A 273 -17.05 22.91 -12.81
N ALA A 274 -17.54 22.09 -13.74
CA ALA A 274 -16.72 21.16 -14.53
C ALA A 274 -15.74 21.89 -15.45
N ARG A 275 -16.13 23.04 -16.04
CA ARG A 275 -15.21 23.88 -16.82
C ARG A 275 -14.14 24.54 -15.94
N LEU A 276 -14.52 25.08 -14.78
CA LEU A 276 -13.58 25.63 -13.79
C LEU A 276 -12.61 24.56 -13.27
N LYS A 277 -13.12 23.35 -13.00
CA LYS A 277 -12.34 22.17 -12.65
C LYS A 277 -11.37 21.79 -13.79
N ALA A 278 -11.84 21.65 -15.02
CA ALA A 278 -10.99 21.31 -16.17
C ALA A 278 -9.93 22.38 -16.47
N GLU A 279 -10.23 23.67 -16.24
CA GLU A 279 -9.27 24.75 -16.42
C GLU A 279 -8.25 24.85 -15.27
N TYR A 280 -8.64 24.47 -14.05
CA TYR A 280 -7.72 24.26 -12.92
C TYR A 280 -6.83 23.03 -13.15
N GLU A 281 -7.42 21.91 -13.60
CA GLU A 281 -6.72 20.67 -13.91
C GLU A 281 -5.77 20.83 -15.10
N ALA A 282 -6.13 21.60 -16.13
CA ALA A 282 -5.21 21.93 -17.23
C ALA A 282 -4.00 22.75 -16.77
N LYS A 283 -4.18 23.68 -15.80
CA LYS A 283 -3.08 24.41 -15.17
C LYS A 283 -2.23 23.49 -14.28
N LEU A 284 -2.87 22.55 -13.57
CA LEU A 284 -2.20 21.54 -12.76
C LEU A 284 -1.41 20.54 -13.62
N VAL A 285 -1.93 20.14 -14.79
CA VAL A 285 -1.22 19.33 -15.80
C VAL A 285 -0.04 20.11 -16.37
N GLY A 286 -0.18 21.41 -16.66
CA GLY A 286 0.94 22.25 -17.07
C GLY A 286 2.04 22.36 -16.00
N ILE A 287 1.68 22.40 -14.73
CA ILE A 287 2.63 22.33 -13.61
C ILE A 287 3.27 20.93 -13.54
N LYS A 288 2.48 19.85 -13.54
CA LYS A 288 2.97 18.46 -13.55
C LYS A 288 3.88 18.15 -14.75
N GLN A 289 3.65 18.77 -15.91
CA GLN A 289 4.52 18.66 -17.07
C GLN A 289 5.90 19.26 -16.79
N ILE A 290 5.96 20.44 -16.16
CA ILE A 290 7.22 21.09 -15.75
C ILE A 290 7.88 20.32 -14.61
N GLU A 291 7.11 19.78 -13.66
CA GLU A 291 7.61 18.93 -12.57
C GLU A 291 8.15 17.59 -13.10
N ALA A 292 7.53 16.99 -14.11
CA ALA A 292 8.01 15.77 -14.78
C ALA A 292 9.22 16.03 -15.67
N GLU A 293 9.30 17.19 -16.34
CA GLU A 293 10.52 17.62 -17.04
C GLU A 293 11.66 17.90 -16.06
N ASN A 294 11.39 18.55 -14.93
CA ASN A 294 12.37 18.75 -13.87
C ASN A 294 12.75 17.41 -13.21
N GLU A 295 11.83 16.46 -13.04
CA GLU A 295 12.13 15.12 -12.55
C GLU A 295 13.01 14.33 -13.54
N ALA A 296 12.74 14.42 -14.85
CA ALA A 296 13.64 13.86 -15.87
C ALA A 296 15.02 14.53 -15.85
N ILE A 297 15.10 15.84 -15.57
CA ILE A 297 16.37 16.56 -15.33
C ILE A 297 17.05 16.06 -14.04
N ARG A 298 16.31 15.82 -12.95
CA ARG A 298 16.84 15.25 -11.70
C ARG A 298 17.37 13.85 -11.90
N GLN A 299 16.63 12.97 -12.57
CA GLN A 299 17.06 11.61 -12.91
C GLN A 299 18.27 11.62 -13.86
N SER A 300 18.31 12.54 -14.83
CA SER A 300 19.47 12.71 -15.72
C SER A 300 20.70 13.22 -14.98
N ASN A 301 20.54 14.21 -14.10
CA ASN A 301 21.60 14.73 -13.22
C ASN A 301 22.07 13.64 -12.23
N GLN A 302 21.16 12.83 -11.66
CA GLN A 302 21.49 11.69 -10.80
C GLN A 302 22.23 10.58 -11.55
N ALA A 303 21.81 10.24 -12.78
CA ALA A 303 22.51 9.25 -13.60
C ALA A 303 23.93 9.73 -14.00
N ALA A 304 24.08 11.01 -14.33
CA ALA A 304 25.38 11.63 -14.58
C ALA A 304 26.27 11.66 -13.32
N GLN A 305 25.68 11.95 -12.16
CA GLN A 305 26.37 11.93 -10.87
C GLN A 305 26.78 10.51 -10.47
N ALA A 306 25.88 9.53 -10.56
CA ALA A 306 26.17 8.12 -10.27
C ALA A 306 27.24 7.53 -11.21
N GLY A 307 27.23 7.90 -12.50
CA GLY A 307 28.30 7.53 -13.43
C GLY A 307 29.63 8.21 -13.12
N SER A 308 29.61 9.45 -12.64
CA SER A 308 30.80 10.13 -12.11
C SER A 308 31.32 9.46 -10.84
N ASP A 309 30.43 9.05 -9.94
CA ASP A 309 30.77 8.50 -8.63
C ASP A 309 31.22 7.06 -8.67
N SER A 310 30.63 6.19 -9.51
CA SER A 310 31.21 4.88 -9.80
C SER A 310 32.61 4.99 -10.41
N THR A 311 32.83 6.01 -11.25
CA THR A 311 34.15 6.31 -11.83
C THR A 311 35.12 6.94 -10.82
N ASN A 312 34.63 7.63 -9.78
CA ASN A 312 35.43 8.10 -8.66
C ASN A 312 35.81 6.93 -7.73
N GLU A 313 34.84 6.10 -7.36
CA GLU A 313 34.99 4.98 -6.43
C GLU A 313 35.91 3.87 -7.00
N GLN A 314 35.79 3.54 -8.29
CA GLN A 314 36.67 2.57 -8.93
C GLN A 314 38.12 3.08 -9.02
N ARG A 315 38.33 4.38 -9.26
CA ARG A 315 39.67 5.00 -9.21
C ARG A 315 40.24 5.06 -7.79
N GLN A 316 39.39 5.21 -6.77
CA GLN A 316 39.80 5.16 -5.36
C GLN A 316 40.22 3.74 -4.96
N LYS A 317 39.43 2.71 -5.30
CA LYS A 317 39.76 1.29 -5.06
C LYS A 317 41.08 0.89 -5.75
N GLU A 318 41.32 1.37 -6.98
CA GLU A 318 42.62 1.19 -7.66
C GLU A 318 43.79 1.92 -6.98
N TYR A 319 43.57 3.13 -6.45
CA TYR A 319 44.59 3.89 -5.73
C TYR A 319 44.99 3.18 -4.43
N GLU A 320 44.02 2.74 -3.64
CA GLU A 320 44.23 2.04 -2.37
C GLU A 320 44.95 0.71 -2.55
N ALA A 321 44.56 -0.10 -3.54
CA ALA A 321 45.25 -1.35 -3.86
C ALA A 321 46.73 -1.13 -4.24
N LYS A 322 47.02 -0.10 -5.05
CA LYS A 322 48.40 0.27 -5.44
C LYS A 322 49.20 0.82 -4.25
N LEU A 323 48.54 1.52 -3.32
CA LEU A 323 49.18 2.09 -2.13
C LEU A 323 49.52 1.00 -1.10
N ALA A 324 48.64 0.02 -0.92
CA ALA A 324 48.90 -1.15 -0.08
C ALA A 324 50.10 -1.96 -0.58
N ALA A 325 50.16 -2.26 -1.88
CA ALA A 325 51.27 -2.97 -2.50
C ALA A 325 52.61 -2.20 -2.39
N TYR A 326 52.59 -0.87 -2.54
CA TYR A 326 53.76 -0.01 -2.30
C TYR A 326 54.25 -0.12 -0.86
N ASN A 327 53.36 0.02 0.12
CA ASN A 327 53.71 0.00 1.54
C ASN A 327 54.29 -1.36 1.98
N GLN A 328 53.71 -2.48 1.51
CA GLN A 328 54.23 -3.83 1.78
C GLN A 328 55.65 -4.03 1.24
N ALA A 329 55.92 -3.61 0.00
CA ALA A 329 57.24 -3.74 -0.61
C ALA A 329 58.31 -2.88 0.11
N VAL A 330 57.93 -1.72 0.64
CA VAL A 330 58.80 -0.88 1.47
C VAL A 330 59.14 -1.55 2.81
N GLN A 331 58.16 -2.15 3.50
CA GLN A 331 58.41 -2.88 4.75
C GLN A 331 59.31 -4.11 4.53
N ALA A 332 58.98 -4.97 3.56
CA ALA A 332 59.74 -6.19 3.27
C ALA A 332 61.22 -5.90 2.96
N LYS A 333 61.51 -4.78 2.30
CA LYS A 333 62.88 -4.34 2.05
C LYS A 333 63.61 -3.93 3.35
N ALA A 334 62.97 -3.11 4.20
CA ALA A 334 63.59 -2.62 5.43
C ALA A 334 63.91 -3.77 6.42
N GLU A 335 63.09 -4.81 6.45
CA GLU A 335 63.34 -6.02 7.25
C GLU A 335 64.51 -6.84 6.72
N ALA A 336 64.67 -6.96 5.40
CA ALA A 336 65.81 -7.62 4.77
C ALA A 336 67.13 -6.89 5.04
N GLU A 337 67.17 -5.57 4.87
CA GLU A 337 68.37 -4.75 5.10
C GLU A 337 68.85 -4.84 6.57
N LYS A 338 67.93 -4.92 7.54
CA LYS A 338 68.25 -5.04 8.97
C LYS A 338 68.88 -6.39 9.36
N LYS A 339 68.68 -7.46 8.58
CA LYS A 339 69.22 -8.80 8.87
C LYS A 339 70.73 -8.90 8.62
N LEU A 340 71.23 -8.15 7.62
CA LEU A 340 72.61 -8.20 7.10
C LEU A 340 73.68 -7.59 8.03
N LEU A 341 73.28 -6.90 9.09
CA LEU A 341 74.20 -6.29 10.05
C LEU A 341 74.51 -7.21 11.25
N ASN A 342 73.78 -8.33 11.40
CA ASN A 342 73.86 -9.22 12.56
C ASN A 342 74.71 -10.48 12.31
N GLN A 343 75.38 -10.62 11.15
CA GLN A 343 76.14 -11.81 10.77
C GLN A 343 77.63 -11.51 10.50
N VAL A 344 78.16 -10.42 11.05
CA VAL A 344 79.57 -10.03 10.87
C VAL A 344 80.37 -10.40 12.12
N ASP A 345 81.37 -11.26 11.98
CA ASP A 345 82.29 -11.62 13.06
C ASP A 345 83.44 -10.60 13.16
N PHE A 346 83.94 -10.41 14.38
CA PHE A 346 85.11 -9.58 14.70
C PHE A 346 86.00 -10.29 15.71
N SER A 347 87.31 -10.28 15.48
CA SER A 347 88.31 -10.78 16.43
C SER A 347 89.51 -9.84 16.52
N ILE A 348 90.20 -9.90 17.65
CA ILE A 348 91.56 -9.39 17.79
C ILE A 348 92.43 -10.46 18.44
N GLU A 349 93.59 -10.72 17.85
CA GLU A 349 94.57 -11.68 18.31
C GLU A 349 95.90 -10.99 18.67
N ALA A 350 96.70 -11.67 19.49
CA ALA A 350 98.02 -11.23 19.90
C ALA A 350 99.09 -12.14 19.30
N LYS A 351 100.05 -11.56 18.59
CA LYS A 351 101.17 -12.30 18.00
C LYS A 351 102.50 -11.81 18.56
N ALA A 352 103.19 -12.69 19.29
CA ALA A 352 104.58 -12.47 19.69
C ALA A 352 105.51 -12.60 18.46
N ASN A 353 106.51 -11.73 18.37
CA ASN A 353 107.49 -11.65 17.29
C ASN A 353 108.90 -11.40 17.89
N GLY A 354 109.93 -11.95 17.26
CA GLY A 354 111.33 -11.69 17.61
C GLY A 354 111.95 -12.59 18.69
N VAL A 355 111.16 -13.41 19.40
CA VAL A 355 111.68 -14.33 20.43
C VAL A 355 112.01 -15.71 19.84
N ASP A 356 113.25 -16.16 20.04
CA ASP A 356 113.62 -17.57 19.87
C ASP A 356 113.26 -18.35 21.15
N ASN A 357 112.03 -18.83 21.21
CA ASN A 357 111.52 -19.60 22.34
C ASN A 357 112.31 -20.90 22.60
N THR A 358 113.05 -21.42 21.62
CA THR A 358 113.92 -22.61 21.81
C THR A 358 115.19 -22.29 22.61
N LYS A 359 115.54 -21.01 22.72
CA LYS A 359 116.81 -20.54 23.29
C LYS A 359 116.66 -19.77 24.60
N TYR A 360 115.55 -19.07 24.82
CA TYR A 360 115.34 -18.20 26.00
C TYR A 360 114.10 -18.55 26.84
N GLY A 361 113.35 -19.59 26.47
CA GLY A 361 112.12 -20.00 27.14
C GLY A 361 110.86 -19.48 26.44
N ASN A 362 109.72 -20.08 26.79
CA ASN A 362 108.43 -19.80 26.16
C ASN A 362 107.82 -18.50 26.70
N SER A 363 108.30 -17.34 26.22
CA SER A 363 107.55 -16.11 26.45
C SER A 363 106.18 -16.18 25.77
N ILE A 364 105.17 -15.65 26.44
CA ILE A 364 103.78 -15.65 25.99
C ILE A 364 103.28 -14.21 25.81
N MET A 365 102.52 -14.00 24.75
CA MET A 365 101.59 -12.88 24.66
C MET A 365 100.25 -13.39 24.13
N THR A 366 99.16 -12.96 24.77
CA THR A 366 97.79 -13.40 24.48
C THR A 366 96.85 -12.19 24.45
N ALA A 367 95.79 -12.28 23.65
CA ALA A 367 94.67 -11.35 23.67
C ALA A 367 93.38 -12.10 24.03
N THR A 368 92.47 -11.41 24.70
CA THR A 368 91.07 -11.82 24.86
C THR A 368 90.18 -10.64 24.52
N THR A 369 89.17 -10.87 23.68
CA THR A 369 88.37 -9.79 23.09
C THR A 369 86.87 -10.08 23.05
N LYS A 370 86.10 -9.03 22.80
CA LYS A 370 84.64 -9.05 22.67
C LYS A 370 84.22 -8.47 21.32
N VAL A 371 83.05 -8.88 20.85
CA VAL A 371 82.42 -8.39 19.61
C VAL A 371 82.21 -6.87 19.62
N ASP A 372 82.12 -6.24 20.79
CA ASP A 372 81.98 -4.78 20.93
C ASP A 372 83.30 -4.00 20.72
N GLY A 373 84.41 -4.67 20.42
CA GLY A 373 85.73 -4.07 20.26
C GLY A 373 86.62 -4.05 21.51
N SER A 374 86.08 -4.38 22.70
CA SER A 374 86.85 -4.37 23.95
C SER A 374 87.92 -5.46 23.99
N PHE A 375 89.11 -5.14 24.50
CA PHE A 375 90.25 -6.07 24.57
C PHE A 375 91.05 -6.05 25.88
N GLU A 376 91.68 -7.18 26.17
CA GLU A 376 92.69 -7.38 27.20
C GLU A 376 93.87 -8.18 26.62
N PHE A 377 95.03 -7.54 26.46
CA PHE A 377 96.31 -8.17 26.15
C PHE A 377 97.04 -8.52 27.45
N ARG A 378 97.75 -9.65 27.46
CA ARG A 378 98.64 -10.08 28.54
C ARG A 378 99.95 -10.60 27.96
N HIS A 379 101.04 -10.31 28.64
CA HIS A 379 102.39 -10.80 28.31
C HIS A 379 103.16 -11.15 29.59
N ASP A 380 104.26 -11.87 29.45
CA ASP A 380 105.17 -12.19 30.54
C ASP A 380 106.56 -11.57 30.35
N MET A 381 107.29 -11.39 31.45
CA MET A 381 108.62 -10.78 31.48
C MET A 381 109.60 -11.78 32.10
N ILE A 382 110.68 -12.13 31.39
CA ILE A 382 111.61 -13.22 31.76
C ILE A 382 113.04 -12.67 31.95
N ASP A 383 113.70 -12.98 33.08
CA ASP A 383 115.07 -12.51 33.37
C ASP A 383 116.20 -13.35 32.75
N GLY A 384 115.89 -14.11 31.71
CA GLY A 384 116.76 -15.12 31.10
C GLY A 384 116.87 -16.43 31.88
N GLN A 385 116.21 -16.57 33.05
CA GLN A 385 116.10 -17.84 33.79
C GLN A 385 114.67 -18.18 34.20
N LYS A 386 113.84 -17.18 34.55
CA LYS A 386 112.46 -17.36 35.00
C LYS A 386 111.59 -16.17 34.62
N THR A 387 110.27 -16.38 34.52
CA THR A 387 109.31 -15.28 34.52
C THR A 387 109.40 -14.53 35.85
N ILE A 388 109.60 -13.22 35.78
CA ILE A 388 109.70 -12.30 36.93
C ILE A 388 108.45 -11.45 37.13
N GLY A 389 107.62 -11.30 36.09
CA GLY A 389 106.34 -10.59 36.21
C GLY A 389 105.45 -10.77 34.98
N TYR A 390 104.22 -10.27 35.08
CA TYR A 390 103.23 -10.28 34.00
C TYR A 390 102.73 -8.87 33.72
N GLY A 391 102.70 -8.50 32.45
CA GLY A 391 102.09 -7.25 31.97
C GLY A 391 100.68 -7.48 31.43
N LYS A 392 99.80 -6.49 31.63
CA LYS A 392 98.40 -6.50 31.22
C LYS A 392 97.99 -5.13 30.68
N LEU A 393 97.57 -5.09 29.41
CA LEU A 393 97.04 -3.89 28.75
C LEU A 393 95.56 -4.09 28.43
N THR A 394 94.71 -3.17 28.87
CA THR A 394 93.28 -3.14 28.50
C THR A 394 92.95 -1.96 27.60
N GLY A 395 91.97 -2.13 26.72
CA GLY A 395 91.56 -1.11 25.78
C GLY A 395 90.30 -1.49 25.00
N LYS A 396 90.02 -0.73 23.94
CA LYS A 396 88.92 -0.96 23.02
C LYS A 396 89.28 -0.46 21.62
N VAL A 397 89.00 -1.27 20.61
CA VAL A 397 88.91 -0.81 19.22
C VAL A 397 87.50 -0.26 19.02
N ASN A 398 87.39 0.98 18.56
CA ASN A 398 86.13 1.59 18.18
C ASN A 398 85.94 1.37 16.68
N HIS A 399 84.84 0.72 16.32
CA HIS A 399 84.56 0.24 14.97
C HIS A 399 83.05 0.22 14.67
N HIS A 400 82.69 0.19 13.39
CA HIS A 400 81.29 0.06 12.95
C HIS A 400 81.17 -0.59 11.56
N TYR A 401 79.93 -0.87 11.14
CA TYR A 401 79.59 -1.50 9.87
C TYR A 401 78.58 -0.67 9.07
N VAL A 402 78.76 -0.62 7.75
CA VAL A 402 77.79 -0.07 6.80
C VAL A 402 77.39 -1.18 5.82
N ALA A 403 76.10 -1.48 5.70
CA ALA A 403 75.60 -2.48 4.76
C ALA A 403 75.37 -1.88 3.37
N ASN A 404 75.84 -2.58 2.33
CA ASN A 404 75.72 -2.17 0.94
C ASN A 404 74.57 -2.91 0.24
N LYS A 405 74.08 -2.34 -0.87
CA LYS A 405 72.88 -2.80 -1.59
C LYS A 405 73.02 -4.16 -2.31
N ASP A 406 74.22 -4.73 -2.32
CA ASP A 406 74.58 -6.01 -2.94
C ASP A 406 74.76 -7.15 -1.91
N GLY A 407 74.63 -6.86 -0.61
CA GLY A 407 74.91 -7.81 0.49
C GLY A 407 76.35 -7.76 1.01
N SER A 408 77.24 -6.99 0.38
CA SER A 408 78.53 -6.66 0.96
C SER A 408 78.38 -5.70 2.15
N ILE A 409 79.39 -5.67 3.02
CA ILE A 409 79.46 -4.72 4.14
C ILE A 409 80.81 -3.99 4.11
N THR A 410 80.82 -2.73 4.51
CA THR A 410 82.04 -1.96 4.77
C THR A 410 82.28 -1.92 6.27
N ALA A 411 83.35 -2.55 6.72
CA ALA A 411 83.80 -2.51 8.12
C ALA A 411 84.78 -1.36 8.31
N VAL A 412 84.58 -0.55 9.36
CA VAL A 412 85.36 0.67 9.61
C VAL A 412 86.01 0.56 10.99
N ILE A 413 87.33 0.77 11.06
CA ILE A 413 88.07 0.98 12.30
C ILE A 413 88.28 2.49 12.47
N ASP A 414 87.51 3.09 13.38
CA ASP A 414 87.57 4.52 13.67
C ASP A 414 88.83 4.85 14.50
N SER A 415 89.02 4.15 15.62
CA SER A 415 90.09 4.46 16.59
C SER A 415 90.42 3.30 17.51
N VAL A 416 91.52 3.41 18.26
CA VAL A 416 91.88 2.50 19.35
C VAL A 416 92.09 3.30 20.63
N THR A 417 91.33 2.96 21.68
CA THR A 417 91.46 3.54 23.02
C THR A 417 92.20 2.58 23.94
N PHE A 418 93.33 3.03 24.50
CA PHE A 418 94.08 2.31 25.53
C PHE A 418 93.63 2.81 26.91
N ASN A 419 93.13 1.91 27.74
CA ASN A 419 92.51 2.26 29.02
C ASN A 419 93.53 2.19 30.18
N THR A 420 94.14 1.02 30.40
CA THR A 420 95.08 0.81 31.52
C THR A 420 96.22 -0.11 31.13
N TYR A 421 97.43 0.16 31.63
CA TYR A 421 98.52 -0.82 31.69
C TYR A 421 98.85 -1.17 33.14
N GLU A 422 99.14 -2.44 33.41
CA GLU A 422 99.41 -3.00 34.74
C GLU A 422 100.54 -4.02 34.63
N TYR A 423 101.53 -3.93 35.51
CA TYR A 423 102.65 -4.87 35.59
C TYR A 423 102.76 -5.42 37.01
N GLU A 424 102.67 -6.73 37.15
CA GLU A 424 102.74 -7.45 38.42
C GLU A 424 104.07 -8.20 38.52
N ASN A 425 104.93 -7.83 39.47
CA ASN A 425 106.09 -8.65 39.83
C ASN A 425 105.66 -9.90 40.60
N VAL A 426 106.15 -11.06 40.18
CA VAL A 426 105.91 -12.37 40.84
C VAL A 426 107.20 -13.06 41.31
N ALA A 427 108.37 -12.64 40.81
CA ALA A 427 109.67 -13.13 41.28
C ALA A 427 110.76 -12.07 41.12
N LYS A 428 111.77 -12.11 42.00
CA LYS A 428 112.85 -11.10 42.03
C LYS A 428 113.71 -11.12 40.76
N ASN A 429 113.84 -9.96 40.10
CA ASN A 429 114.71 -9.78 38.93
C ASN A 429 116.17 -10.03 39.30
N SER A 430 116.75 -11.09 38.73
CA SER A 430 118.10 -11.57 39.05
C SER A 430 119.16 -11.10 38.05
N ALA A 431 118.79 -10.34 37.02
CA ALA A 431 119.71 -9.81 36.03
C ALA A 431 120.48 -8.57 36.54
N VAL A 432 121.70 -8.38 35.99
CA VAL A 432 122.62 -7.29 36.38
C VAL A 432 122.19 -5.93 35.80
N ASN A 433 121.69 -5.92 34.56
CA ASN A 433 121.05 -4.76 33.96
C ASN A 433 119.54 -4.83 34.23
N LYS A 434 118.96 -3.81 34.87
CA LYS A 434 117.52 -3.74 35.18
C LYS A 434 116.77 -2.66 34.39
N ASN A 435 117.36 -2.12 33.32
CA ASN A 435 116.72 -1.08 32.51
C ASN A 435 115.72 -1.70 31.54
N ILE A 436 114.48 -1.94 31.99
CA ILE A 436 113.36 -2.44 31.18
C ILE A 436 112.48 -1.26 30.76
N VAL A 437 111.99 -1.25 29.53
CA VAL A 437 110.99 -0.27 29.06
C VAL A 437 109.87 -0.99 28.31
N PHE A 438 108.67 -1.00 28.90
CA PHE A 438 107.45 -1.35 28.16
C PHE A 438 107.03 -0.17 27.28
N ARG A 439 106.64 -0.42 26.03
CA ARG A 439 106.05 0.58 25.11
C ARG A 439 104.80 0.08 24.42
N ILE A 440 103.95 1.03 24.05
CA ILE A 440 102.90 0.87 23.04
C ILE A 440 103.30 1.74 21.84
N VAL A 441 103.38 1.14 20.65
CA VAL A 441 103.90 1.78 19.43
C VAL A 441 102.88 1.66 18.30
N SER A 442 102.69 2.72 17.52
CA SER A 442 101.76 2.72 16.38
C SER A 442 102.25 1.81 15.24
N ILE A 443 101.36 1.48 14.30
CA ILE A 443 101.75 0.80 13.05
C ILE A 443 102.75 1.59 12.18
N ASN A 444 102.89 2.90 12.40
CA ASN A 444 103.87 3.75 11.70
C ASN A 444 105.20 3.87 12.47
N GLY A 445 105.30 3.32 13.69
CA GLY A 445 106.46 3.43 14.57
C GLY A 445 106.40 4.55 15.62
N ASP A 446 105.27 5.26 15.75
CA ASP A 446 105.12 6.35 16.74
C ASP A 446 104.99 5.80 18.17
N GLU A 447 105.74 6.33 19.13
CA GLU A 447 105.58 5.95 20.54
C GLU A 447 104.31 6.55 21.14
N ILE A 448 103.31 5.70 21.41
CA ILE A 448 102.02 6.10 22.01
C ILE A 448 102.15 6.22 23.52
N TYR A 449 102.93 5.34 24.15
CA TYR A 449 103.22 5.30 25.57
C TYR A 449 104.51 4.53 25.81
N SER A 450 105.30 4.94 26.80
CA SER A 450 106.44 4.18 27.31
C SER A 450 106.52 4.27 28.83
N LYS A 451 107.03 3.21 29.46
CA LYS A 451 107.21 3.11 30.90
C LYS A 451 108.50 2.38 31.25
N PRO A 452 109.55 3.09 31.67
CA PRO A 452 110.71 2.48 32.29
C PRO A 452 110.37 1.85 33.65
N HIS A 453 110.90 0.66 33.92
CA HIS A 453 110.80 -0.04 35.20
C HIS A 453 112.01 -0.97 35.44
N ASP A 454 112.15 -1.46 36.68
CA ASP A 454 113.24 -2.33 37.14
C ASP A 454 112.95 -3.84 37.06
N GLY A 455 111.69 -4.19 36.76
CA GLY A 455 111.18 -5.57 36.82
C GLY A 455 111.03 -6.13 38.24
N GLU A 456 111.22 -5.34 39.30
CA GLU A 456 110.96 -5.72 40.70
C GLU A 456 109.75 -5.00 41.30
N THR A 457 109.39 -3.83 40.77
CA THR A 457 108.26 -3.01 41.25
C THR A 457 106.96 -3.33 40.48
N THR A 458 105.91 -3.75 41.20
CA THR A 458 104.53 -3.83 40.68
C THR A 458 103.92 -2.43 40.52
N PHE A 459 103.28 -2.14 39.38
CA PHE A 459 102.64 -0.84 39.12
C PHE A 459 101.39 -0.94 38.23
N LYS A 460 100.56 0.11 38.25
CA LYS A 460 99.35 0.24 37.43
C LYS A 460 99.15 1.69 37.02
N GLU A 461 98.90 1.94 35.74
CA GLU A 461 98.64 3.27 35.18
C GLU A 461 97.38 3.29 34.31
N SER A 462 96.57 4.34 34.48
CA SER A 462 95.49 4.67 33.55
C SER A 462 96.07 5.45 32.38
N LEU A 463 95.97 4.89 31.18
CA LEU A 463 96.49 5.49 29.95
C LEU A 463 95.49 6.49 29.38
N ASN A 464 94.22 6.07 29.25
CA ASN A 464 93.12 6.82 28.65
C ASN A 464 93.47 7.54 27.33
N LYS A 465 94.36 6.96 26.52
CA LYS A 465 94.81 7.51 25.23
C LYS A 465 94.03 6.89 24.08
N THR A 466 93.44 7.71 23.21
CA THR A 466 92.83 7.26 21.96
C THR A 466 93.71 7.66 20.78
N ILE A 467 94.03 6.71 19.90
CA ILE A 467 94.63 6.95 18.59
C ILE A 467 93.56 6.81 17.50
N THR A 468 93.53 7.74 16.54
CA THR A 468 92.66 7.62 15.36
C THR A 468 93.29 6.66 14.35
N VAL A 469 92.48 5.79 13.73
CA VAL A 469 92.92 4.80 12.74
C VAL A 469 92.32 5.08 11.37
N ASN A 470 91.01 5.38 11.31
CA ASN A 470 90.24 5.65 10.09
C ASN A 470 90.60 4.70 8.92
N LYS A 471 90.37 3.40 9.09
CA LYS A 471 90.56 2.39 8.05
C LYS A 471 89.25 1.68 7.70
N GLU A 472 88.94 1.64 6.41
CA GLU A 472 87.72 1.03 5.88
C GLU A 472 88.07 -0.22 5.05
N PHE A 473 87.26 -1.27 5.17
CA PHE A 473 87.44 -2.55 4.51
C PHE A 473 86.11 -3.04 3.93
N ALA A 474 86.00 -3.06 2.59
CA ALA A 474 84.83 -3.60 1.91
C ALA A 474 84.91 -5.14 1.84
N LEU A 475 83.87 -5.81 2.33
CA LEU A 475 83.79 -7.26 2.48
C LEU A 475 82.54 -7.80 1.77
N GLN A 476 82.77 -8.55 0.69
CA GLN A 476 81.71 -9.29 -0.01
C GLN A 476 81.10 -10.40 0.88
N PRO A 477 79.89 -10.91 0.55
CA PRO A 477 79.31 -12.10 1.19
C PRO A 477 80.33 -13.24 1.35
N HIS A 478 80.37 -13.83 2.55
CA HIS A 478 81.32 -14.88 2.97
C HIS A 478 82.83 -14.53 2.92
N ALA A 479 83.21 -13.26 2.67
CA ALA A 479 84.59 -12.81 2.66
C ALA A 479 85.13 -12.47 4.07
N SER A 480 86.46 -12.47 4.22
CA SER A 480 87.17 -12.05 5.43
C SER A 480 88.31 -11.09 5.09
N THR A 481 88.72 -10.24 6.03
CA THR A 481 89.97 -9.46 5.89
C THR A 481 91.19 -10.35 6.11
N PRO A 482 92.37 -9.99 5.59
CA PRO A 482 93.64 -10.44 6.19
C PRO A 482 93.79 -9.88 7.62
N ASP A 483 94.81 -10.33 8.35
CA ASP A 483 95.19 -9.79 9.66
C ASP A 483 95.58 -8.30 9.55
N ILE A 484 94.81 -7.42 10.17
CA ILE A 484 95.04 -5.97 10.19
C ILE A 484 95.82 -5.62 11.45
N GLN A 485 97.12 -5.38 11.33
CA GLN A 485 97.91 -4.89 12.45
C GLN A 485 97.47 -3.48 12.85
N LEU A 486 97.24 -3.22 14.16
CA LEU A 486 96.82 -1.91 14.68
C LEU A 486 97.85 -1.21 15.56
N PHE A 487 98.58 -1.96 16.38
CA PHE A 487 99.67 -1.44 17.20
C PHE A 487 100.65 -2.56 17.56
N GLN A 488 101.80 -2.16 18.08
CA GLN A 488 102.82 -3.04 18.64
C GLN A 488 102.99 -2.79 20.15
N LEU A 489 103.38 -3.83 20.86
CA LEU A 489 103.80 -3.77 22.26
C LEU A 489 105.27 -4.15 22.33
N HIS A 490 106.12 -3.33 22.93
CA HIS A 490 107.56 -3.61 23.02
C HIS A 490 107.98 -3.75 24.47
N ASP A 491 108.46 -4.92 24.87
CA ASP A 491 109.27 -5.09 26.08
C ASP A 491 110.74 -4.96 25.69
N ASP A 492 111.27 -3.74 25.72
CA ASP A 492 112.67 -3.46 25.40
C ASP A 492 113.57 -3.67 26.63
N TRP A 493 114.63 -4.47 26.50
CA TRP A 493 115.59 -4.74 27.59
C TRP A 493 116.98 -5.16 27.05
N ILE A 494 117.37 -6.43 27.23
CA ILE A 494 118.59 -7.03 26.63
C ILE A 494 118.24 -7.81 25.36
N TYR A 495 117.13 -8.55 25.40
CA TYR A 495 116.48 -9.17 24.25
C TYR A 495 115.07 -8.59 24.17
N ASN A 496 114.80 -7.80 23.14
CA ASN A 496 113.52 -7.10 23.05
C ASN A 496 112.44 -8.09 22.60
N THR A 497 111.38 -8.21 23.40
CA THR A 497 110.22 -9.05 23.08
C THR A 497 109.13 -8.16 22.51
N HIS A 498 108.79 -8.36 21.23
CA HIS A 498 107.86 -7.49 20.52
C HIS A 498 106.55 -8.23 20.21
N GLY A 499 105.44 -7.57 20.44
CA GLY A 499 104.09 -8.05 20.22
C GLY A 499 103.36 -7.24 19.16
N SER A 500 102.41 -7.85 18.47
CA SER A 500 101.50 -7.17 17.54
C SER A 500 100.05 -7.50 17.86
N ALA A 501 99.20 -6.46 17.85
CA ALA A 501 97.75 -6.60 17.88
C ALA A 501 97.23 -6.71 16.44
N LEU A 502 96.56 -7.82 16.12
CA LEU A 502 96.04 -8.15 14.80
C LEU A 502 94.51 -8.22 14.84
N VAL A 503 93.81 -7.48 14.00
CA VAL A 503 92.34 -7.46 13.88
C VAL A 503 91.89 -8.21 12.63
N ALA A 504 90.82 -9.00 12.73
CA ALA A 504 90.15 -9.57 11.58
C ALA A 504 88.63 -9.36 11.62
N TYR A 505 88.04 -9.27 10.42
CA TYR A 505 86.59 -9.21 10.19
C TYR A 505 86.17 -10.31 9.23
N LYS A 506 84.97 -10.88 9.43
CA LYS A 506 84.35 -11.83 8.49
C LYS A 506 82.87 -11.52 8.29
N ASN A 507 82.49 -11.32 7.04
CA ASN A 507 81.10 -11.14 6.64
C ASN A 507 80.47 -12.52 6.38
N ASN A 508 79.53 -13.00 7.22
CA ASN A 508 78.82 -14.26 7.00
C ASN A 508 77.45 -14.10 6.31
N ASN A 509 77.17 -12.94 5.71
CA ASN A 509 75.93 -12.73 4.97
C ASN A 509 75.85 -13.63 3.74
N ASP A 510 74.65 -14.13 3.46
CA ASP A 510 74.30 -14.73 2.17
C ASP A 510 73.94 -13.67 1.11
N ALA A 511 74.01 -14.03 -0.17
CA ALA A 511 73.63 -13.15 -1.27
C ALA A 511 72.11 -12.83 -1.27
N VAL A 512 71.77 -11.56 -1.46
CA VAL A 512 70.42 -11.04 -1.22
C VAL A 512 69.51 -11.14 -2.46
N PRO A 513 68.28 -11.69 -2.36
CA PRO A 513 67.30 -11.62 -3.44
C PRO A 513 66.83 -10.18 -3.73
N ASN A 514 66.72 -9.82 -5.01
CA ASN A 514 66.33 -8.47 -5.42
C ASN A 514 64.83 -8.18 -5.18
N ILE A 515 64.51 -7.34 -4.20
CA ILE A 515 63.14 -6.89 -3.89
C ILE A 515 62.82 -5.61 -4.67
N VAL A 516 61.95 -5.72 -5.68
CA VAL A 516 61.49 -4.58 -6.50
C VAL A 516 60.33 -3.87 -5.81
N ILE A 517 60.51 -2.59 -5.48
CA ILE A 517 59.45 -1.72 -4.94
C ILE A 517 58.74 -1.03 -6.12
N PRO A 518 57.40 -1.07 -6.22
CA PRO A 518 56.65 -0.38 -7.28
C PRO A 518 56.64 1.14 -7.08
N SER A 519 56.25 1.90 -8.11
CA SER A 519 56.10 3.35 -8.01
C SER A 519 54.97 3.74 -7.04
N LYS A 520 55.23 4.73 -6.17
CA LYS A 520 54.21 5.26 -5.25
C LYS A 520 53.04 5.87 -6.06
N PRO A 521 51.77 5.47 -5.81
CA PRO A 521 50.64 6.00 -6.56
C PRO A 521 50.30 7.45 -6.18
N VAL A 522 49.69 8.16 -7.12
CA VAL A 522 49.20 9.55 -6.96
C VAL A 522 47.68 9.51 -6.73
N PRO A 523 47.12 10.31 -5.79
CA PRO A 523 45.68 10.36 -5.56
C PRO A 523 44.89 10.75 -6.83
N PRO A 524 43.73 10.14 -7.10
CA PRO A 524 42.93 10.47 -8.28
C PRO A 524 42.16 11.78 -8.09
N THR A 525 42.24 12.70 -9.06
CA THR A 525 41.42 13.92 -9.08
C THR A 525 39.95 13.56 -9.33
N PRO A 526 39.00 13.93 -8.45
CA PRO A 526 37.58 13.63 -8.66
C PRO A 526 37.04 14.24 -9.96
N GLY A 527 36.21 13.48 -10.67
CA GLY A 527 35.36 14.01 -11.72
C GLY A 527 34.19 14.76 -11.08
N LYS A 528 33.72 15.84 -11.71
CA LYS A 528 32.55 16.60 -11.25
C LYS A 528 31.60 16.80 -12.42
N ALA A 529 30.38 16.29 -12.29
CA ALA A 529 29.31 16.57 -13.25
C ALA A 529 28.87 18.03 -13.17
N THR A 530 28.54 18.63 -14.31
CA THR A 530 27.92 19.96 -14.38
C THR A 530 26.41 19.76 -14.49
N PRO A 531 25.60 20.09 -13.47
CA PRO A 531 24.18 19.81 -13.49
C PRO A 531 23.45 20.71 -14.50
N THR A 532 22.44 20.15 -15.17
CA THR A 532 21.50 20.94 -15.98
C THR A 532 20.51 21.62 -15.03
N PRO A 533 20.29 22.95 -15.11
CA PRO A 533 19.39 23.67 -14.22
C PRO A 533 17.91 23.36 -14.54
N GLU A 534 17.12 23.23 -13.48
CA GLU A 534 15.66 23.04 -13.55
C GLU A 534 14.93 24.29 -14.08
N LYS A 535 13.73 24.08 -14.65
CA LYS A 535 12.84 25.15 -15.11
C LYS A 535 12.05 25.75 -13.94
N PRO A 536 11.83 27.09 -13.89
CA PRO A 536 11.04 27.70 -12.83
C PRO A 536 9.58 27.21 -12.81
N VAL A 537 9.15 26.64 -11.69
CA VAL A 537 7.76 26.18 -11.49
C VAL A 537 6.86 27.39 -11.15
N PRO A 538 5.72 27.59 -11.83
CA PRO A 538 4.77 28.64 -11.49
C PRO A 538 4.13 28.44 -10.10
N PRO A 539 3.71 29.52 -9.40
CA PRO A 539 2.99 29.39 -8.14
C PRO A 539 1.65 28.65 -8.32
N THR A 540 1.32 27.79 -7.36
CA THR A 540 0.13 26.93 -7.39
C THR A 540 -1.16 27.76 -7.58
N PRO A 541 -2.04 27.44 -8.54
CA PRO A 541 -3.28 28.17 -8.73
C PRO A 541 -4.21 27.98 -7.52
N VAL A 542 -4.85 29.06 -7.09
CA VAL A 542 -5.87 29.02 -6.02
C VAL A 542 -7.09 28.23 -6.51
N LYS A 543 -7.60 27.29 -5.71
CA LYS A 543 -8.82 26.52 -6.03
C LYS A 543 -10.01 27.50 -6.15
N PRO A 544 -10.79 27.48 -7.25
CA PRO A 544 -12.01 28.29 -7.35
C PRO A 544 -13.06 27.89 -6.30
N GLU A 545 -13.85 28.86 -5.83
CA GLU A 545 -15.09 28.57 -5.10
C GLU A 545 -16.16 28.03 -6.06
N GLU A 546 -16.95 27.06 -5.58
CA GLU A 546 -17.94 26.35 -6.37
C GLU A 546 -19.23 27.17 -6.52
N VAL A 547 -19.70 27.33 -7.77
CA VAL A 547 -20.90 28.10 -8.09
C VAL A 547 -22.14 27.28 -7.69
N LYS A 548 -22.86 27.75 -6.66
CA LYS A 548 -24.11 27.11 -6.20
C LYS A 548 -25.31 27.56 -7.05
N PRO A 549 -26.13 26.64 -7.59
CA PRO A 549 -27.33 26.99 -8.33
C PRO A 549 -28.43 27.55 -7.41
N THR A 550 -29.19 28.52 -7.92
CA THR A 550 -30.41 29.02 -7.26
C THR A 550 -31.61 28.23 -7.79
N LEU A 551 -32.30 27.51 -6.91
CA LEU A 551 -33.42 26.62 -7.28
C LEU A 551 -34.77 27.26 -6.93
N GLU A 552 -35.75 27.12 -7.82
CA GLU A 552 -37.13 27.61 -7.60
C GLU A 552 -37.98 26.51 -6.94
N PRO A 553 -38.66 26.77 -5.80
CA PRO A 553 -39.41 25.75 -5.08
C PRO A 553 -40.73 25.35 -5.78
N GLU A 554 -41.07 24.07 -5.72
CA GLU A 554 -42.33 23.55 -6.29
C GLU A 554 -43.58 23.95 -5.49
N LYS A 555 -44.72 24.05 -6.19
CA LYS A 555 -46.02 24.35 -5.59
C LYS A 555 -46.64 23.07 -5.02
N GLN A 556 -47.25 23.14 -3.83
CA GLN A 556 -47.95 21.98 -3.25
C GLN A 556 -49.15 21.56 -4.11
N VAL A 557 -49.23 20.26 -4.45
CA VAL A 557 -50.35 19.68 -5.18
C VAL A 557 -51.45 19.29 -4.19
N PRO A 558 -52.72 19.75 -4.36
CA PRO A 558 -53.82 19.36 -3.49
C PRO A 558 -54.14 17.85 -3.57
N ALA A 559 -54.71 17.31 -2.49
CA ALA A 559 -55.18 15.92 -2.47
C ALA A 559 -56.28 15.66 -3.51
N ILE A 560 -56.26 14.47 -4.10
CA ILE A 560 -57.25 14.04 -5.12
C ILE A 560 -58.64 13.94 -4.46
N PRO A 561 -59.68 14.60 -4.99
CA PRO A 561 -61.04 14.47 -4.47
C PRO A 561 -61.59 13.04 -4.66
N GLU A 562 -62.43 12.58 -3.73
CA GLU A 562 -63.17 11.32 -3.93
C GLU A 562 -64.20 11.45 -5.07
N LYS A 563 -64.40 10.34 -5.79
CA LYS A 563 -65.33 10.28 -6.92
C LYS A 563 -66.78 10.22 -6.42
N PRO A 564 -67.70 11.10 -6.89
CA PRO A 564 -69.11 11.04 -6.52
C PRO A 564 -69.76 9.69 -6.87
N THR A 565 -70.70 9.25 -6.02
CA THR A 565 -71.55 8.06 -6.23
C THR A 565 -72.96 8.48 -6.61
N ASP A 566 -73.56 7.78 -7.57
CA ASP A 566 -74.83 8.19 -8.18
C ASP A 566 -76.04 7.92 -7.26
N GLY A 567 -76.77 9.00 -6.91
CA GLY A 567 -78.00 8.92 -6.13
C GLY A 567 -79.21 8.43 -6.95
N VAL A 568 -79.91 7.42 -6.46
CA VAL A 568 -81.12 6.86 -7.09
C VAL A 568 -82.37 7.69 -6.72
N PRO A 569 -83.22 8.11 -7.68
CA PRO A 569 -84.45 8.85 -7.36
C PRO A 569 -85.47 8.02 -6.58
N ASN A 570 -86.05 8.61 -5.53
CA ASN A 570 -87.18 8.02 -4.79
C ASN A 570 -88.51 8.39 -5.50
N VAL A 571 -89.36 7.41 -5.78
CA VAL A 571 -90.58 7.58 -6.60
C VAL A 571 -91.84 7.01 -5.93
N GLU A 572 -92.90 7.81 -5.92
CA GLU A 572 -94.19 7.48 -5.30
C GLU A 572 -95.06 6.63 -6.27
N LYS A 573 -95.66 5.52 -5.79
CA LYS A 573 -96.47 4.61 -6.63
C LYS A 573 -97.92 5.09 -6.79
N GLU A 574 -98.44 4.98 -8.01
CA GLU A 574 -99.85 5.25 -8.33
C GLU A 574 -100.82 4.23 -7.66
N LYS A 575 -102.06 4.67 -7.43
CA LYS A 575 -103.14 3.84 -6.88
C LYS A 575 -103.87 3.09 -8.02
N PRO A 576 -104.22 1.80 -7.87
CA PRO A 576 -104.93 1.05 -8.92
C PRO A 576 -106.35 1.58 -9.15
N VAL A 577 -106.72 1.76 -10.42
CA VAL A 577 -108.08 2.21 -10.83
C VAL A 577 -108.97 0.99 -11.10
N PRO A 578 -110.18 0.89 -10.52
CA PRO A 578 -111.11 -0.21 -10.80
C PRO A 578 -111.62 -0.21 -12.27
N PRO A 579 -111.96 -1.38 -12.84
CA PRO A 579 -112.57 -1.46 -14.17
C PRO A 579 -114.00 -0.91 -14.18
N THR A 580 -114.42 -0.37 -15.33
CA THR A 580 -115.78 0.14 -15.55
C THR A 580 -116.82 -0.98 -15.49
N PRO A 581 -117.94 -0.84 -14.75
CA PRO A 581 -119.00 -1.84 -14.71
C PRO A 581 -119.75 -2.00 -16.05
N ASP A 582 -120.12 -3.23 -16.40
CA ASP A 582 -120.94 -3.54 -17.57
C ASP A 582 -122.43 -3.17 -17.38
N LYS A 583 -123.09 -2.88 -18.51
CA LYS A 583 -124.50 -2.45 -18.56
C LYS A 583 -125.46 -3.64 -18.30
N PRO A 584 -126.47 -3.52 -17.41
CA PRO A 584 -127.37 -4.63 -17.09
C PRO A 584 -128.16 -5.18 -18.28
N VAL A 585 -128.28 -6.51 -18.36
CA VAL A 585 -129.05 -7.24 -19.38
C VAL A 585 -130.43 -7.62 -18.84
N VAL A 586 -131.45 -7.57 -19.69
CA VAL A 586 -132.86 -7.83 -19.34
C VAL A 586 -133.15 -9.34 -19.30
N VAL A 587 -133.74 -9.82 -18.21
CA VAL A 587 -134.12 -11.23 -17.99
C VAL A 587 -135.38 -11.59 -18.79
N LYS A 588 -135.36 -12.76 -19.44
CA LYS A 588 -136.51 -13.42 -20.10
C LYS A 588 -136.79 -14.79 -19.44
N PRO A 589 -138.04 -15.29 -19.47
CA PRO A 589 -138.40 -16.62 -18.96
C PRO A 589 -138.03 -17.75 -19.93
N ASP A 590 -138.04 -18.99 -19.42
CA ASP A 590 -137.52 -20.21 -20.05
C ASP A 590 -138.64 -21.27 -20.27
N LEU A 591 -138.51 -22.11 -21.31
CA LEU A 591 -139.56 -23.01 -21.84
C LEU A 591 -138.97 -24.36 -22.30
N LYS A 592 -139.71 -25.48 -22.09
CA LYS A 592 -139.20 -26.86 -22.29
C LYS A 592 -139.82 -27.60 -23.49
N SER A 593 -139.12 -28.64 -23.97
CA SER A 593 -139.41 -29.46 -25.17
C SER A 593 -139.06 -30.97 -24.99
N PHE A 594 -139.29 -31.81 -26.00
CA PHE A 594 -139.12 -33.29 -26.01
C PHE A 594 -138.18 -33.77 -27.13
N ILE A 595 -137.54 -34.96 -26.98
CA ILE A 595 -136.50 -35.52 -27.89
C ILE A 595 -136.61 -37.07 -28.01
N PRO A 596 -136.50 -37.67 -29.22
CA PRO A 596 -136.58 -39.13 -29.46
C PRO A 596 -135.23 -39.93 -29.39
N GLU A 597 -135.30 -41.27 -29.26
CA GLU A 597 -134.15 -42.20 -29.17
C GLU A 597 -133.57 -42.69 -30.53
N VAL A 598 -132.29 -43.12 -30.53
CA VAL A 598 -131.47 -43.60 -31.68
C VAL A 598 -130.53 -44.75 -31.28
N TYR A 599 -130.14 -45.65 -32.20
CA TYR A 599 -129.21 -46.79 -31.99
C TYR A 599 -127.72 -46.40 -32.09
N VAL A 600 -126.80 -47.19 -31.49
CA VAL A 600 -125.35 -46.89 -31.41
C VAL A 600 -124.46 -48.15 -31.64
N PRO A 601 -123.45 -48.09 -32.54
CA PRO A 601 -122.51 -49.19 -32.82
C PRO A 601 -121.26 -49.25 -31.90
N ILE A 602 -120.62 -50.43 -31.82
CA ILE A 602 -119.41 -50.70 -31.02
C ILE A 602 -118.09 -50.66 -31.82
N LYS A 603 -116.94 -50.60 -31.11
CA LYS A 603 -115.58 -50.34 -31.64
C LYS A 603 -114.54 -51.40 -31.20
N PRO A 604 -113.48 -51.67 -32.00
CA PRO A 604 -112.40 -52.61 -31.67
C PRO A 604 -111.37 -52.03 -30.67
N VAL A 605 -110.58 -52.91 -30.06
CA VAL A 605 -109.58 -52.61 -29.02
C VAL A 605 -108.16 -52.87 -29.54
N VAL A 606 -107.19 -52.01 -29.21
CA VAL A 606 -105.78 -52.13 -29.63
C VAL A 606 -104.84 -52.13 -28.42
N LYS A 607 -103.74 -52.90 -28.50
CA LYS A 607 -102.64 -52.84 -27.55
C LYS A 607 -101.82 -51.56 -27.74
N PRO A 608 -101.41 -50.86 -26.66
CA PRO A 608 -100.46 -49.76 -26.75
C PRO A 608 -99.05 -50.26 -27.07
N TYR A 609 -98.24 -49.40 -27.69
CA TYR A 609 -96.80 -49.56 -27.82
C TYR A 609 -96.10 -49.51 -26.46
N VAL A 610 -94.93 -50.17 -26.36
CA VAL A 610 -93.96 -49.91 -25.28
C VAL A 610 -93.24 -48.58 -25.54
N THR A 611 -92.89 -47.85 -24.48
CA THR A 611 -92.18 -46.57 -24.61
C THR A 611 -90.76 -46.82 -25.10
N VAL A 612 -90.40 -46.29 -26.28
CA VAL A 612 -89.00 -46.24 -26.71
C VAL A 612 -88.27 -45.21 -25.83
N PRO A 613 -87.14 -45.55 -25.20
CA PRO A 613 -86.35 -44.58 -24.45
C PRO A 613 -85.94 -43.40 -25.32
N GLU A 614 -85.83 -42.21 -24.72
CA GLU A 614 -85.36 -41.03 -25.45
C GLU A 614 -83.88 -41.18 -25.81
N LYS A 615 -83.51 -40.73 -27.02
CA LYS A 615 -82.11 -40.77 -27.49
C LYS A 615 -81.30 -39.69 -26.77
N VAL A 616 -80.64 -40.10 -25.69
CA VAL A 616 -79.70 -39.24 -24.98
C VAL A 616 -78.38 -39.21 -25.75
N VAL A 617 -77.81 -38.02 -25.92
CA VAL A 617 -76.40 -37.82 -26.26
C VAL A 617 -75.72 -37.39 -24.97
N TYR A 618 -74.82 -38.22 -24.45
CA TYR A 618 -74.00 -37.83 -23.30
C TYR A 618 -72.89 -36.91 -23.79
N GLU A 619 -72.78 -35.73 -23.16
CA GLU A 619 -71.72 -34.76 -23.44
C GLU A 619 -70.73 -34.75 -22.27
N ILE A 620 -69.43 -34.73 -22.59
CA ILE A 620 -68.35 -34.62 -21.61
C ILE A 620 -67.32 -33.58 -22.05
N MET A 621 -66.63 -33.02 -21.07
CA MET A 621 -65.55 -32.05 -21.26
C MET A 621 -64.24 -32.62 -20.72
N VAL A 622 -63.19 -32.53 -21.53
CA VAL A 622 -61.80 -32.91 -21.19
C VAL A 622 -60.88 -31.71 -21.38
N HIS A 623 -59.70 -31.72 -20.76
CA HIS A 623 -58.69 -30.68 -20.92
C HIS A 623 -57.27 -31.25 -20.80
N PRO A 624 -56.33 -30.80 -21.65
CA PRO A 624 -54.91 -31.04 -21.43
C PRO A 624 -54.48 -30.47 -20.08
N VAL A 625 -53.45 -31.07 -19.48
CA VAL A 625 -52.86 -30.56 -18.23
C VAL A 625 -51.37 -30.32 -18.40
N GLN A 626 -50.83 -29.37 -17.64
CA GLN A 626 -49.40 -29.11 -17.54
C GLN A 626 -48.97 -28.93 -16.08
N VAL A 627 -47.75 -29.34 -15.77
CA VAL A 627 -47.08 -29.04 -14.49
C VAL A 627 -46.27 -27.77 -14.67
N LYS A 628 -46.26 -26.89 -13.65
CA LYS A 628 -45.34 -25.76 -13.56
C LYS A 628 -44.29 -25.97 -12.47
N GLN A 629 -43.12 -25.36 -12.66
CA GLN A 629 -42.09 -25.24 -11.62
C GLN A 629 -41.41 -23.87 -11.69
N THR A 630 -41.00 -23.37 -10.52
CA THR A 630 -40.25 -22.11 -10.35
C THR A 630 -39.00 -22.36 -9.50
N PRO A 631 -37.93 -22.96 -10.07
CA PRO A 631 -36.70 -23.26 -9.33
C PRO A 631 -36.08 -22.00 -8.71
N THR A 632 -35.86 -22.00 -7.40
CA THR A 632 -35.17 -20.89 -6.70
C THR A 632 -33.66 -21.10 -6.70
N ASN A 633 -32.92 -20.01 -6.48
CA ASN A 633 -31.48 -20.06 -6.23
C ASN A 633 -31.09 -19.15 -5.06
N VAL A 634 -29.89 -19.36 -4.50
CA VAL A 634 -29.34 -18.58 -3.39
C VAL A 634 -27.81 -18.55 -3.51
N LYS A 635 -27.21 -17.40 -3.16
CA LYS A 635 -25.76 -17.20 -3.08
C LYS A 635 -25.35 -17.04 -1.62
N SER A 636 -24.38 -17.82 -1.17
CA SER A 636 -23.72 -17.66 0.13
C SER A 636 -22.24 -17.35 -0.06
N VAL A 637 -21.59 -16.84 0.99
CA VAL A 637 -20.17 -16.48 0.97
C VAL A 637 -19.49 -16.94 2.25
N THR A 638 -18.38 -17.67 2.10
CA THR A 638 -17.61 -18.20 3.23
C THR A 638 -16.12 -17.88 3.10
N ASN A 639 -15.43 -17.83 4.23
CA ASN A 639 -13.97 -17.82 4.25
C ASN A 639 -13.40 -19.27 4.20
N SER A 640 -12.07 -19.40 4.16
CA SER A 640 -11.36 -20.68 4.17
C SER A 640 -11.58 -21.54 5.44
N ASP A 641 -12.10 -20.98 6.54
CA ASP A 641 -12.57 -21.72 7.72
C ASP A 641 -14.04 -22.21 7.60
N GLN A 642 -14.69 -21.98 6.45
CA GLN A 642 -16.10 -22.26 6.19
C GLN A 642 -17.08 -21.46 7.08
N VAL A 643 -16.63 -20.32 7.60
CA VAL A 643 -17.49 -19.38 8.34
C VAL A 643 -18.17 -18.45 7.34
N ASN A 644 -19.49 -18.25 7.48
CA ASN A 644 -20.24 -17.26 6.72
C ASN A 644 -19.73 -15.85 7.05
N ILE A 645 -19.37 -15.08 6.01
CA ILE A 645 -18.80 -13.74 6.12
C ILE A 645 -19.68 -12.65 5.47
N ASP A 646 -20.94 -12.94 5.15
CA ASP A 646 -21.88 -11.96 4.61
C ASP A 646 -22.07 -10.77 5.58
N GLY A 647 -21.99 -9.56 5.05
CA GLY A 647 -21.95 -8.30 5.80
C GLY A 647 -20.69 -8.06 6.65
N GLN A 648 -19.67 -8.94 6.62
CA GLN A 648 -18.50 -8.84 7.50
C GLN A 648 -17.32 -8.09 6.87
N LEU A 649 -16.48 -7.51 7.73
CA LEU A 649 -15.10 -7.15 7.40
C LEU A 649 -14.23 -8.41 7.39
N VAL A 650 -13.39 -8.55 6.36
CA VAL A 650 -12.40 -9.61 6.18
C VAL A 650 -11.07 -9.04 5.69
N PRO A 651 -9.90 -9.65 5.97
CA PRO A 651 -8.61 -9.07 5.56
C PRO A 651 -8.38 -9.14 4.04
N LYS A 652 -7.70 -8.13 3.48
CA LYS A 652 -7.10 -8.20 2.13
C LYS A 652 -6.22 -9.47 2.00
N GLY A 653 -6.20 -10.05 0.80
CA GLY A 653 -5.43 -11.25 0.48
C GLY A 653 -5.97 -12.55 1.09
N SER A 654 -7.15 -12.53 1.71
CA SER A 654 -7.84 -13.72 2.23
C SER A 654 -8.54 -14.51 1.13
N THR A 655 -8.62 -15.83 1.32
CA THR A 655 -9.35 -16.74 0.44
C THR A 655 -10.83 -16.74 0.79
N VAL A 656 -11.69 -16.61 -0.22
CA VAL A 656 -13.14 -16.53 -0.13
C VAL A 656 -13.78 -17.49 -1.12
N THR A 657 -14.87 -18.14 -0.71
CA THR A 657 -15.68 -19.01 -1.57
C THR A 657 -17.09 -18.43 -1.69
N TRP A 658 -17.50 -18.08 -2.91
CA TRP A 658 -18.91 -17.84 -3.23
C TRP A 658 -19.56 -19.17 -3.60
N GLU A 659 -20.61 -19.56 -2.87
CA GLU A 659 -21.38 -20.75 -3.20
C GLU A 659 -22.63 -20.36 -3.98
N LEU A 660 -22.86 -21.03 -5.10
CA LEU A 660 -24.05 -20.86 -5.93
C LEU A 660 -24.89 -22.12 -5.78
N VAL A 661 -26.05 -21.99 -5.14
CA VAL A 661 -26.95 -23.11 -4.85
C VAL A 661 -28.27 -22.90 -5.60
N ASN A 662 -28.77 -23.97 -6.23
CA ASN A 662 -30.05 -23.98 -6.92
C ASN A 662 -30.94 -25.07 -6.30
N ALA A 663 -32.25 -24.85 -6.27
CA ALA A 663 -33.20 -25.86 -5.83
C ALA A 663 -33.30 -27.04 -6.82
N ALA A 664 -33.59 -28.23 -6.29
CA ALA A 664 -33.86 -29.43 -7.07
C ALA A 664 -34.92 -29.19 -8.17
N LEU A 665 -34.62 -29.66 -9.39
CA LEU A 665 -35.57 -29.67 -10.49
C LEU A 665 -36.63 -30.74 -10.25
N LYS A 666 -37.90 -30.41 -10.47
CA LYS A 666 -39.02 -31.22 -9.99
C LYS A 666 -39.45 -32.32 -10.96
N ALA A 667 -40.12 -33.33 -10.40
CA ALA A 667 -40.86 -34.34 -11.14
C ALA A 667 -41.88 -33.68 -12.10
N GLY A 668 -41.95 -34.19 -13.33
CA GLY A 668 -42.82 -33.69 -14.41
C GLY A 668 -42.12 -32.80 -15.43
N ARG A 669 -40.91 -32.31 -15.14
CA ARG A 669 -40.14 -31.38 -16.00
C ARG A 669 -39.98 -31.86 -17.46
N GLN A 670 -39.73 -30.92 -18.36
CA GLN A 670 -39.25 -31.20 -19.72
C GLN A 670 -37.77 -31.65 -19.71
N ASP A 671 -37.27 -32.06 -20.88
CA ASP A 671 -35.83 -32.24 -21.07
C ASP A 671 -35.11 -30.88 -20.92
N ILE A 672 -34.04 -30.86 -20.13
CA ILE A 672 -33.16 -29.72 -19.97
C ILE A 672 -32.11 -29.78 -21.08
N THR A 673 -32.14 -28.80 -21.98
CA THR A 673 -31.23 -28.72 -23.14
C THR A 673 -30.03 -27.80 -22.89
N SER A 674 -30.13 -26.90 -21.90
CA SER A 674 -29.00 -26.17 -21.33
C SER A 674 -29.30 -25.80 -19.88
N TYR A 675 -28.26 -25.75 -19.06
CA TYR A 675 -28.30 -25.20 -17.71
C TYR A 675 -27.02 -24.39 -17.50
N GLU A 676 -27.17 -23.08 -17.30
CA GLU A 676 -26.07 -22.12 -17.27
C GLU A 676 -26.17 -21.20 -16.03
N LEU A 677 -25.03 -20.96 -15.40
CA LEU A 677 -24.87 -20.03 -14.29
C LEU A 677 -23.97 -18.88 -14.75
N ILE A 678 -24.48 -17.65 -14.70
CA ILE A 678 -23.78 -16.45 -15.15
C ILE A 678 -23.42 -15.63 -13.91
N ASP A 679 -22.12 -15.48 -13.66
CA ASP A 679 -21.57 -14.88 -12.44
C ASP A 679 -20.57 -13.76 -12.81
N PRO A 680 -21.04 -12.49 -12.90
CA PRO A 680 -20.15 -11.35 -13.06
C PRO A 680 -19.49 -11.05 -11.71
N LEU A 681 -18.38 -11.75 -11.44
CA LEU A 681 -17.57 -11.57 -10.23
C LEU A 681 -17.22 -10.08 -10.00
N PRO A 682 -17.16 -9.63 -8.73
CA PRO A 682 -16.83 -8.23 -8.41
C PRO A 682 -15.37 -7.90 -8.72
N ASP A 683 -15.16 -6.67 -9.18
CA ASP A 683 -13.83 -6.12 -9.46
C ASP A 683 -12.92 -6.24 -8.23
N GLY A 684 -11.68 -6.69 -8.43
CA GLY A 684 -10.72 -6.94 -7.34
C GLY A 684 -10.87 -8.30 -6.64
N PHE A 685 -11.71 -9.21 -7.14
CA PHE A 685 -11.74 -10.62 -6.75
C PHE A 685 -10.97 -11.47 -7.78
N GLU A 686 -9.84 -12.06 -7.37
CA GLU A 686 -9.01 -12.96 -8.18
C GLU A 686 -9.55 -14.40 -8.09
N LEU A 687 -10.09 -14.94 -9.18
CA LEU A 687 -10.63 -16.31 -9.23
C LEU A 687 -9.53 -17.38 -9.34
N ASP A 688 -9.47 -18.32 -8.39
CA ASP A 688 -8.74 -19.57 -8.56
C ASP A 688 -9.62 -20.57 -9.35
N VAL A 689 -9.43 -20.58 -10.67
CA VAL A 689 -10.10 -21.51 -11.59
C VAL A 689 -9.81 -22.97 -11.24
N THR A 690 -8.62 -23.28 -10.70
CA THR A 690 -8.21 -24.67 -10.41
C THR A 690 -8.92 -25.20 -9.16
N ALA A 691 -8.93 -24.42 -8.08
CA ALA A 691 -9.68 -24.74 -6.87
C ALA A 691 -11.20 -24.79 -7.15
N THR A 692 -11.71 -23.83 -7.92
CA THR A 692 -13.12 -23.77 -8.33
C THR A 692 -13.53 -25.01 -9.14
N GLN A 693 -12.73 -25.43 -10.15
CA GLN A 693 -13.01 -26.63 -10.95
C GLN A 693 -12.93 -27.92 -10.12
N THR A 694 -12.02 -27.96 -9.14
CA THR A 694 -11.86 -29.10 -8.22
C THR A 694 -13.06 -29.27 -7.29
N LEU A 695 -13.67 -28.17 -6.84
CA LEU A 695 -14.88 -28.20 -6.01
C LEU A 695 -16.19 -28.28 -6.81
N SER A 696 -16.15 -28.00 -8.12
CA SER A 696 -17.33 -27.94 -9.01
C SER A 696 -17.18 -28.85 -10.25
N PRO A 697 -16.86 -30.15 -10.10
CA PRO A 697 -16.39 -31.00 -11.21
C PRO A 697 -17.44 -31.26 -12.31
N ASP A 698 -18.73 -31.23 -11.98
CA ASP A 698 -19.82 -31.49 -12.94
C ASP A 698 -20.09 -30.31 -13.90
N TRP A 699 -19.43 -29.18 -13.67
CA TRP A 699 -19.61 -27.91 -14.37
C TRP A 699 -18.41 -27.57 -15.25
N VAL A 700 -18.68 -27.14 -16.48
CA VAL A 700 -17.68 -26.57 -17.40
C VAL A 700 -17.56 -25.09 -17.12
N ILE A 701 -16.44 -24.68 -16.52
CA ILE A 701 -16.14 -23.26 -16.25
C ILE A 701 -15.62 -22.60 -17.52
N THR A 702 -16.15 -21.42 -17.84
CA THR A 702 -15.67 -20.54 -18.90
C THR A 702 -15.51 -19.14 -18.35
N THR A 703 -14.40 -18.48 -18.72
CA THR A 703 -14.11 -17.08 -18.40
C THR A 703 -13.89 -16.34 -19.71
N ASP A 704 -14.54 -15.19 -19.91
CA ASP A 704 -14.34 -14.38 -21.12
C ASP A 704 -13.16 -13.39 -20.99
N GLU A 705 -12.86 -12.67 -22.08
CA GLU A 705 -11.76 -11.69 -22.14
C GLU A 705 -11.94 -10.50 -21.17
N ALA A 706 -13.12 -10.34 -20.56
CA ALA A 706 -13.42 -9.35 -19.52
C ALA A 706 -13.47 -9.94 -18.10
N GLY A 707 -13.05 -11.20 -17.92
CA GLY A 707 -13.01 -11.87 -16.62
C GLY A 707 -14.35 -12.41 -16.11
N LYS A 708 -15.43 -12.31 -16.89
CA LYS A 708 -16.77 -12.75 -16.48
C LYS A 708 -16.87 -14.27 -16.52
N VAL A 709 -17.45 -14.86 -15.47
CA VAL A 709 -17.62 -16.31 -15.38
C VAL A 709 -18.98 -16.73 -15.92
N SER A 710 -18.97 -17.76 -16.77
CA SER A 710 -20.13 -18.57 -17.11
C SER A 710 -19.80 -20.04 -16.81
N LEU A 711 -20.65 -20.71 -16.04
CA LEU A 711 -20.55 -22.14 -15.82
C LEU A 711 -21.71 -22.84 -16.54
N LYS A 712 -21.40 -23.88 -17.30
CA LYS A 712 -22.42 -24.67 -18.02
C LYS A 712 -22.40 -26.09 -17.50
N ALA A 713 -23.59 -26.68 -17.31
CA ALA A 713 -23.69 -28.08 -16.95
C ALA A 713 -22.97 -28.94 -18.01
N SER A 714 -22.11 -29.85 -17.57
CA SER A 714 -21.48 -30.80 -18.49
C SER A 714 -22.53 -31.70 -19.16
N GLN A 715 -22.16 -32.32 -20.29
CA GLN A 715 -23.05 -33.27 -20.98
C GLN A 715 -23.54 -34.39 -20.03
N SER A 716 -22.66 -34.90 -19.15
CA SER A 716 -23.02 -35.89 -18.13
C SER A 716 -24.01 -35.34 -17.09
N LEU A 717 -23.97 -34.06 -16.76
CA LEU A 717 -24.89 -33.42 -15.82
C LEU A 717 -26.27 -33.15 -16.47
N LEU A 718 -26.30 -32.76 -17.75
CA LEU A 718 -27.55 -32.66 -18.53
C LEU A 718 -28.21 -34.04 -18.70
N GLU A 719 -27.43 -35.08 -18.97
CA GLU A 719 -27.91 -36.47 -18.99
C GLU A 719 -28.44 -36.91 -17.62
N HIS A 720 -27.76 -36.55 -16.51
CA HIS A 720 -28.25 -36.80 -15.15
C HIS A 720 -29.59 -36.10 -14.86
N PHE A 721 -29.75 -34.82 -15.23
CA PHE A 721 -31.02 -34.09 -15.06
C PHE A 721 -32.17 -34.71 -15.84
N ASN A 722 -31.90 -35.32 -16.99
CA ASN A 722 -32.91 -35.88 -17.89
C ASN A 722 -33.19 -37.38 -17.67
N ALA A 723 -32.32 -38.11 -16.97
CA ALA A 723 -32.42 -39.57 -16.81
C ALA A 723 -33.71 -40.09 -16.15
N LYS A 724 -34.35 -39.29 -15.28
CA LYS A 724 -35.59 -39.64 -14.57
C LYS A 724 -36.48 -38.41 -14.36
N ARG A 725 -37.23 -38.03 -15.40
CA ARG A 725 -38.10 -36.85 -15.39
C ARG A 725 -39.37 -37.00 -14.54
N ASP A 726 -39.68 -38.23 -14.10
CA ASP A 726 -40.76 -38.59 -13.18
C ASP A 726 -40.41 -38.37 -11.69
N GLN A 727 -39.14 -38.11 -11.37
CA GLN A 727 -38.60 -37.96 -10.02
C GLN A 727 -37.87 -36.61 -9.88
N ASP A 728 -37.83 -36.04 -8.68
CA ASP A 728 -37.01 -34.85 -8.39
C ASP A 728 -35.51 -35.17 -8.60
N VAL A 729 -34.73 -34.18 -9.03
CA VAL A 729 -33.26 -34.30 -9.19
C VAL A 729 -32.56 -33.07 -8.62
N GLU A 730 -31.55 -33.31 -7.79
CA GLU A 730 -30.73 -32.26 -7.18
C GLU A 730 -29.81 -31.58 -8.21
N VAL A 731 -29.51 -30.30 -7.99
CA VAL A 731 -28.55 -29.53 -8.79
C VAL A 731 -27.24 -29.42 -8.01
N PRO A 732 -26.11 -29.98 -8.49
CA PRO A 732 -24.82 -29.85 -7.80
C PRO A 732 -24.43 -28.38 -7.62
N LYS A 733 -24.15 -27.97 -6.38
CA LYS A 733 -23.71 -26.60 -6.08
C LYS A 733 -22.38 -26.28 -6.78
N VAL A 734 -22.16 -25.00 -7.04
CA VAL A 734 -20.87 -24.46 -7.50
C VAL A 734 -20.20 -23.73 -6.34
N SER A 735 -18.87 -23.80 -6.26
CA SER A 735 -18.05 -23.11 -5.26
C SER A 735 -16.94 -22.31 -5.95
N LEU A 736 -17.16 -21.02 -6.18
CA LEU A 736 -16.19 -20.11 -6.81
C LEU A 736 -15.19 -19.62 -5.75
N VAL A 737 -13.97 -20.17 -5.80
CA VAL A 737 -12.89 -19.88 -4.86
C VAL A 737 -12.00 -18.77 -5.43
N GLY A 738 -11.68 -17.77 -4.62
CA GLY A 738 -10.81 -16.67 -5.05
C GLY A 738 -10.31 -15.80 -3.90
N ARG A 739 -9.67 -14.68 -4.24
CA ARG A 739 -8.90 -13.84 -3.29
C ARG A 739 -9.23 -12.36 -3.46
N LEU A 740 -9.26 -11.63 -2.33
CA LEU A 740 -9.56 -10.18 -2.32
C LEU A 740 -8.29 -9.36 -2.48
N LEU A 741 -8.24 -8.48 -3.47
CA LEU A 741 -7.01 -7.76 -3.85
C LEU A 741 -6.84 -6.36 -3.23
N ASN A 742 -7.90 -5.72 -2.75
CA ASN A 742 -7.89 -4.31 -2.33
C ASN A 742 -8.14 -4.13 -0.82
N ASP A 743 -7.62 -3.04 -0.27
CA ASP A 743 -8.10 -2.41 0.97
C ASP A 743 -9.23 -1.41 0.64
N ALA A 744 -10.08 -1.10 1.62
CA ALA A 744 -11.38 -0.40 1.47
C ALA A 744 -12.40 -1.09 0.53
N GLY A 745 -12.08 -2.28 0.04
CA GLY A 745 -12.87 -3.02 -0.94
C GLY A 745 -14.28 -3.33 -0.45
N THR A 746 -15.20 -3.38 -1.41
CA THR A 746 -16.62 -3.66 -1.22
C THR A 746 -17.06 -4.63 -2.32
N TYR A 747 -17.27 -5.88 -1.95
CA TYR A 747 -17.44 -6.99 -2.88
C TYR A 747 -18.88 -7.50 -2.79
N HIS A 748 -19.78 -6.87 -3.53
CA HIS A 748 -21.13 -7.39 -3.78
C HIS A 748 -21.05 -8.48 -4.85
N ASN A 749 -21.76 -9.60 -4.70
CA ASN A 749 -21.79 -10.62 -5.75
C ASN A 749 -23.19 -11.24 -5.95
N THR A 750 -23.61 -11.42 -7.21
CA THR A 750 -24.94 -11.95 -7.60
C THR A 750 -24.76 -12.93 -8.77
N PHE A 751 -25.59 -13.97 -8.91
CA PHE A 751 -25.56 -14.83 -10.11
C PHE A 751 -26.95 -15.02 -10.72
N LYS A 752 -26.97 -15.31 -12.02
CA LYS A 752 -28.17 -15.68 -12.77
C LYS A 752 -28.12 -17.15 -13.15
N THR A 753 -29.19 -17.88 -12.88
CA THR A 753 -29.42 -19.21 -13.45
C THR A 753 -30.27 -19.08 -14.70
N VAL A 754 -29.91 -19.80 -15.76
CA VAL A 754 -30.66 -19.93 -17.00
C VAL A 754 -30.89 -21.43 -17.27
N VAL A 755 -32.14 -21.84 -17.37
CA VAL A 755 -32.54 -23.23 -17.62
C VAL A 755 -33.34 -23.27 -18.91
N THR A 756 -32.82 -23.93 -19.94
CA THR A 756 -33.45 -24.02 -21.26
C THR A 756 -34.09 -25.39 -21.48
N THR A 757 -35.28 -25.40 -22.07
CA THR A 757 -36.00 -26.59 -22.52
C THR A 757 -36.35 -26.44 -24.01
N PRO A 758 -36.92 -27.45 -24.69
CA PRO A 758 -37.38 -27.31 -26.07
C PRO A 758 -38.46 -26.22 -26.29
N ASN A 759 -39.18 -25.81 -25.24
CA ASN A 759 -40.31 -24.88 -25.35
C ASN A 759 -39.99 -23.45 -24.86
N GLY A 760 -38.80 -23.19 -24.29
CA GLY A 760 -38.43 -21.86 -23.78
C GLY A 760 -37.22 -21.89 -22.85
N SER A 761 -37.03 -20.79 -22.10
CA SER A 761 -36.01 -20.70 -21.06
C SER A 761 -36.57 -20.02 -19.81
N TYR A 762 -36.27 -20.59 -18.65
CA TYR A 762 -36.50 -19.99 -17.34
C TYR A 762 -35.23 -19.28 -16.86
N THR A 763 -35.36 -18.14 -16.20
CA THR A 763 -34.24 -17.48 -15.52
C THR A 763 -34.60 -17.03 -14.11
N VAL A 764 -33.68 -17.21 -13.17
CA VAL A 764 -33.78 -16.75 -11.78
C VAL A 764 -32.46 -16.12 -11.35
N THR A 765 -32.53 -15.00 -10.63
CA THR A 765 -31.36 -14.27 -10.13
C THR A 765 -31.29 -14.35 -8.60
N SER A 766 -30.10 -14.60 -8.06
CA SER A 766 -29.87 -14.80 -6.63
C SER A 766 -30.09 -13.55 -5.78
N ASN A 767 -30.04 -13.72 -4.46
CA ASN A 767 -29.68 -12.62 -3.54
C ASN A 767 -28.25 -12.12 -3.83
N THR A 768 -27.93 -10.93 -3.30
CA THR A 768 -26.62 -10.28 -3.42
C THR A 768 -25.91 -10.21 -2.06
N PRO A 769 -25.21 -11.27 -1.61
CA PRO A 769 -24.30 -11.17 -0.47
C PRO A 769 -23.19 -10.14 -0.73
N VAL A 770 -22.64 -9.59 0.34
CA VAL A 770 -21.60 -8.55 0.32
C VAL A 770 -20.55 -8.79 1.39
N ILE A 771 -19.28 -8.56 1.05
CA ILE A 771 -18.17 -8.59 2.00
C ILE A 771 -17.28 -7.35 1.85
N TYR A 772 -16.62 -6.94 2.92
CA TYR A 772 -15.84 -5.71 2.98
C TYR A 772 -14.38 -5.98 3.37
N THR A 773 -13.43 -5.22 2.85
CA THR A 773 -12.06 -5.18 3.40
C THR A 773 -11.80 -3.85 4.14
N PRO A 774 -11.07 -3.86 5.27
CA PRO A 774 -10.74 -2.65 6.03
C PRO A 774 -9.98 -1.61 5.19
N GLY A 775 -10.04 -0.34 5.57
CA GLY A 775 -9.35 0.78 4.92
C GLY A 775 -10.25 1.96 4.50
N ASN A 776 -11.55 1.93 4.75
CA ASN A 776 -12.50 2.89 4.18
C ASN A 776 -12.46 4.26 4.91
N ASP A 777 -12.17 5.37 4.21
CA ASP A 777 -12.20 6.72 4.81
C ASP A 777 -13.59 7.03 5.45
N PRO A 778 -13.68 7.36 6.75
CA PRO A 778 -14.94 7.71 7.40
C PRO A 778 -15.65 8.93 6.78
N LYS A 779 -14.93 9.76 6.00
CA LYS A 779 -15.50 10.88 5.22
C LYS A 779 -16.27 10.41 3.98
N THR A 780 -15.97 9.23 3.46
CA THR A 780 -16.67 8.56 2.36
C THR A 780 -17.22 7.21 2.83
N PRO A 781 -18.23 7.19 3.71
CA PRO A 781 -18.81 5.94 4.19
C PRO A 781 -19.47 5.18 3.04
N ARG A 782 -19.40 3.84 3.09
CA ARG A 782 -19.94 2.93 2.05
C ARG A 782 -21.43 3.15 1.71
N ASN A 783 -22.19 3.74 2.62
CA ASN A 783 -23.61 4.05 2.45
C ASN A 783 -23.92 5.50 2.87
N PRO A 784 -23.71 6.51 1.99
CA PRO A 784 -23.89 7.91 2.35
C PRO A 784 -25.34 8.26 2.71
N GLY A 785 -25.59 8.54 3.99
CA GLY A 785 -26.92 8.92 4.50
C GLY A 785 -27.80 7.76 4.98
N GLY A 786 -27.31 6.52 4.93
CA GLY A 786 -27.90 5.36 5.60
C GLY A 786 -27.01 4.80 6.71
N ASP A 787 -27.39 3.65 7.25
CA ASP A 787 -26.54 2.93 8.20
C ASP A 787 -25.23 2.48 7.53
N ASN A 788 -24.09 2.79 8.15
CA ASN A 788 -22.78 2.31 7.73
C ASN A 788 -22.60 0.86 8.21
N PRO A 789 -22.47 -0.14 7.32
CA PRO A 789 -22.30 -1.54 7.71
C PRO A 789 -20.97 -1.79 8.44
N THR A 790 -20.00 -0.89 8.28
CA THR A 790 -18.66 -0.96 8.87
C THR A 790 -18.39 0.30 9.70
N PRO A 791 -19.08 0.51 10.84
CA PRO A 791 -19.08 1.78 11.60
C PRO A 791 -17.81 2.03 12.43
N HIS A 792 -16.82 1.16 12.31
CA HIS A 792 -15.50 1.26 12.93
C HIS A 792 -14.36 1.15 11.91
N ASP A 793 -14.67 1.01 10.61
CA ASP A 793 -13.65 0.98 9.55
C ASP A 793 -13.13 2.40 9.26
N ASN A 794 -11.85 2.48 8.93
CA ASN A 794 -11.05 3.69 8.83
C ASN A 794 -9.85 3.42 7.90
N LEU A 795 -9.07 4.46 7.56
CA LEU A 795 -7.80 4.30 6.82
C LEU A 795 -6.81 3.45 7.61
N ILE A 796 -6.00 2.62 6.93
CA ILE A 796 -4.93 1.85 7.59
C ILE A 796 -3.64 2.69 7.57
N GLN A 797 -3.41 3.45 8.64
CA GLN A 797 -2.33 4.44 8.70
C GLN A 797 -1.50 4.32 9.98
N PRO A 798 -0.48 3.42 10.01
CA PRO A 798 0.63 3.56 10.94
C PRO A 798 1.21 4.97 10.88
N THR A 799 1.60 5.54 12.03
CA THR A 799 2.19 6.88 12.10
C THR A 799 3.43 6.88 12.97
N LYS A 800 4.30 7.88 12.78
CA LYS A 800 5.43 8.16 13.65
C LYS A 800 5.66 9.66 13.80
N THR A 801 6.09 10.09 14.98
CA THR A 801 6.53 11.46 15.27
C THR A 801 7.72 11.40 16.23
N ILE A 802 8.67 12.34 16.12
CA ILE A 802 9.70 12.54 17.14
C ILE A 802 9.19 13.56 18.18
N VAL A 803 9.46 13.33 19.46
CA VAL A 803 9.07 14.22 20.56
C VAL A 803 10.24 14.72 21.40
N ASP A 804 10.05 15.90 22.00
CA ASP A 804 10.96 16.45 22.99
C ASP A 804 10.76 15.86 24.40
N ASP A 805 11.49 16.40 25.37
CA ASP A 805 11.42 16.07 26.81
C ASP A 805 10.05 16.34 27.45
N LYS A 806 9.17 17.09 26.76
CA LYS A 806 7.82 17.48 27.19
C LYS A 806 6.72 16.76 26.39
N GLY A 807 7.09 15.85 25.48
CA GLY A 807 6.16 15.11 24.63
C GLY A 807 5.61 15.91 23.44
N GLN A 808 6.19 17.07 23.12
CA GLN A 808 5.77 17.89 21.97
C GLN A 808 6.51 17.46 20.70
N SER A 809 5.82 17.43 19.56
CA SER A 809 6.43 17.04 18.29
C SER A 809 7.55 18.00 17.86
N ILE A 810 8.70 17.40 17.53
CA ILE A 810 9.87 18.04 16.93
C ILE A 810 10.14 17.53 15.51
N ASP A 811 9.10 17.08 14.80
CA ASP A 811 9.18 16.75 13.38
C ASP A 811 9.61 17.99 12.57
N GLY A 812 10.50 17.79 11.59
CA GLY A 812 11.05 18.86 10.74
C GLY A 812 11.97 19.85 11.48
N LYS A 813 12.36 19.57 12.73
CA LYS A 813 13.22 20.45 13.55
C LYS A 813 14.68 20.01 13.51
N SER A 814 15.58 20.97 13.76
CA SER A 814 17.00 20.67 13.94
C SER A 814 17.33 20.06 15.31
N VAL A 815 18.31 19.16 15.37
CA VAL A 815 18.78 18.46 16.58
C VAL A 815 20.28 18.64 16.78
N LEU A 816 20.84 18.25 17.94
CA LEU A 816 22.28 18.32 18.23
C LEU A 816 22.93 16.93 18.19
N PRO A 817 24.26 16.82 17.96
CA PRO A 817 24.95 15.52 17.87
C PRO A 817 24.73 14.60 19.08
N ASN A 818 24.63 15.13 20.29
CA ASN A 818 24.42 14.35 21.52
C ASN A 818 22.94 14.06 21.87
N SER A 819 21.98 14.53 21.06
CA SER A 819 20.55 14.40 21.33
C SER A 819 20.09 12.94 21.51
N THR A 820 19.04 12.75 22.32
CA THR A 820 18.23 11.53 22.25
C THR A 820 17.11 11.77 21.24
N LEU A 821 16.94 10.87 20.28
CA LEU A 821 15.85 10.92 19.32
C LEU A 821 14.74 9.99 19.82
N THR A 822 13.72 10.55 20.47
CA THR A 822 12.62 9.78 21.06
C THR A 822 11.42 9.81 20.11
N TYR A 823 11.14 8.67 19.47
CA TYR A 823 10.01 8.50 18.58
C TYR A 823 8.82 7.90 19.31
N LEU A 824 7.62 8.43 19.02
CA LEU A 824 6.35 7.79 19.31
C LEU A 824 5.78 7.29 17.98
N ALA A 825 5.54 5.98 17.89
CA ALA A 825 5.07 5.32 16.68
C ALA A 825 3.83 4.46 16.95
N LYS A 826 2.87 4.46 16.02
CA LYS A 826 1.58 3.78 16.11
C LYS A 826 1.53 2.60 15.14
N GLN A 827 1.15 1.43 15.64
CA GLN A 827 0.56 0.34 14.84
C GLN A 827 -0.95 0.46 14.95
N ASP A 828 -1.60 0.57 13.80
CA ASP A 828 -2.96 1.06 13.63
C ASP A 828 -3.96 -0.09 13.43
N PHE A 829 -4.87 -0.30 14.40
CA PHE A 829 -5.78 -1.43 14.40
C PHE A 829 -7.26 -1.04 14.50
N ASP A 830 -7.62 0.23 14.71
CA ASP A 830 -9.02 0.65 14.95
C ASP A 830 -10.02 0.10 13.91
N GLN A 831 -9.62 0.09 12.65
CA GLN A 831 -10.31 -0.42 11.47
C GLN A 831 -10.54 -1.93 11.43
N TYR A 832 -9.75 -2.71 12.18
CA TYR A 832 -9.89 -4.17 12.29
C TYR A 832 -10.91 -4.62 13.35
N LYS A 833 -11.54 -3.67 14.05
CA LYS A 833 -12.51 -3.93 15.11
C LYS A 833 -13.76 -4.65 14.60
N GLY A 834 -13.98 -5.87 15.09
CA GLY A 834 -15.10 -6.74 14.68
C GLY A 834 -14.86 -7.54 13.40
N MET A 835 -13.68 -7.44 12.77
CA MET A 835 -13.31 -8.22 11.60
C MET A 835 -13.37 -9.75 11.86
N THR A 836 -13.70 -10.51 10.81
CA THR A 836 -13.77 -11.99 10.83
C THR A 836 -12.66 -12.58 9.95
N ALA A 837 -11.43 -12.54 10.44
CA ALA A 837 -10.27 -13.12 9.74
C ALA A 837 -10.23 -14.65 9.85
N ALA A 838 -9.93 -15.33 8.73
CA ALA A 838 -9.64 -16.77 8.73
C ALA A 838 -8.27 -17.08 9.37
N LYS A 839 -8.12 -18.27 9.94
CA LYS A 839 -6.91 -18.77 10.60
C LYS A 839 -5.67 -18.65 9.71
N GLU A 840 -5.79 -18.95 8.41
CA GLU A 840 -4.67 -18.83 7.47
C GLU A 840 -4.18 -17.38 7.30
N SER A 841 -5.08 -16.40 7.38
CA SER A 841 -4.73 -14.98 7.31
C SER A 841 -4.10 -14.54 8.64
N VAL A 842 -4.69 -14.93 9.78
CA VAL A 842 -4.13 -14.64 11.11
C VAL A 842 -2.72 -15.24 11.28
N MET A 843 -2.47 -16.46 10.78
CA MET A 843 -1.17 -17.14 10.92
C MET A 843 -0.04 -16.59 10.03
N LYS A 844 -0.34 -15.65 9.12
CA LYS A 844 0.69 -14.82 8.45
C LYS A 844 1.35 -13.83 9.42
N GLY A 845 0.69 -13.51 10.53
CA GLY A 845 1.24 -12.74 11.65
C GLY A 845 0.85 -11.26 11.65
N PHE A 846 1.32 -10.57 12.69
CA PHE A 846 1.27 -9.13 12.89
C PHE A 846 2.71 -8.69 13.19
N ILE A 847 3.23 -7.75 12.40
CA ILE A 847 4.63 -7.33 12.45
C ILE A 847 4.68 -5.80 12.37
N TYR A 848 5.44 -5.18 13.26
CA TYR A 848 5.80 -3.76 13.16
C TYR A 848 7.28 -3.63 12.82
N VAL A 849 7.65 -2.59 12.07
CA VAL A 849 9.03 -2.33 11.61
C VAL A 849 9.37 -0.86 11.85
N ASP A 850 10.53 -0.58 12.45
CA ASP A 850 11.12 0.77 12.57
C ASP A 850 12.37 0.83 11.69
N ASP A 851 12.27 1.57 10.59
CA ASP A 851 13.26 1.67 9.50
C ASP A 851 14.00 3.00 9.63
N TYR A 852 15.10 2.97 10.38
CA TYR A 852 15.89 4.14 10.75
C TYR A 852 17.05 4.33 9.78
N LYS A 853 17.44 5.58 9.53
CA LYS A 853 18.61 5.88 8.69
C LYS A 853 19.91 5.44 9.38
N ASP A 854 20.39 4.24 9.07
CA ASP A 854 21.59 3.64 9.64
C ASP A 854 22.88 4.46 9.44
N GLU A 855 23.01 5.27 8.39
CA GLU A 855 24.11 6.23 8.22
C GLU A 855 24.17 7.26 9.37
N ALA A 856 23.01 7.63 9.94
CA ALA A 856 22.87 8.72 10.91
C ALA A 856 22.58 8.25 12.33
N ILE A 857 21.74 7.23 12.49
CA ILE A 857 21.26 6.71 13.77
C ILE A 857 22.08 5.47 14.16
N ASP A 858 22.50 5.40 15.42
CA ASP A 858 23.10 4.20 16.00
C ASP A 858 22.00 3.20 16.38
N GLY A 859 21.78 2.18 15.57
CA GLY A 859 20.79 1.13 15.86
C GLY A 859 21.02 0.46 17.22
N HIS A 860 22.27 0.23 17.61
CA HIS A 860 22.61 -0.43 18.88
C HIS A 860 22.33 0.45 20.10
N SER A 861 22.05 1.74 19.91
CA SER A 861 21.65 2.66 20.99
C SER A 861 20.17 2.59 21.37
N LEU A 862 19.36 1.76 20.71
CA LEU A 862 17.92 1.68 20.95
C LEU A 862 17.59 1.37 22.41
N VAL A 863 16.86 2.28 23.05
CA VAL A 863 16.12 2.06 24.29
C VAL A 863 14.62 2.02 23.97
N VAL A 864 14.01 0.85 24.16
CA VAL A 864 12.55 0.71 24.10
C VAL A 864 11.97 1.14 25.44
N ASN A 865 11.43 2.36 25.49
CA ASN A 865 10.88 2.95 26.71
C ASN A 865 9.57 2.27 27.14
N SER A 866 8.73 1.91 26.16
CA SER A 866 7.53 1.08 26.36
C SER A 866 6.91 0.65 25.04
N ILE A 867 6.25 -0.51 25.00
CA ILE A 867 5.32 -0.88 23.93
C ILE A 867 3.96 -1.20 24.57
N LYS A 868 2.93 -0.40 24.27
CA LYS A 868 1.62 -0.50 24.95
C LYS A 868 0.44 -0.48 23.99
N ALA A 869 -0.57 -1.30 24.28
CA ALA A 869 -1.86 -1.23 23.59
C ALA A 869 -2.69 -0.03 24.10
N ALA A 870 -3.67 0.41 23.31
CA ALA A 870 -4.53 1.56 23.59
C ALA A 870 -5.36 1.46 24.89
N ASN A 871 -5.54 0.25 25.43
CA ASN A 871 -6.17 0.01 26.74
C ASN A 871 -5.20 0.13 27.94
N GLY A 872 -3.91 0.35 27.69
CA GLY A 872 -2.86 0.48 28.69
C GLY A 872 -2.01 -0.78 28.94
N ASP A 873 -2.35 -1.92 28.33
CA ASP A 873 -1.59 -3.18 28.49
C ASP A 873 -0.16 -3.03 27.96
N ASP A 874 0.84 -3.53 28.70
CA ASP A 874 2.21 -3.70 28.20
C ASP A 874 2.29 -4.97 27.34
N VAL A 875 2.50 -4.79 26.03
CA VAL A 875 2.57 -5.89 25.06
C VAL A 875 3.99 -6.31 24.72
N THR A 876 5.01 -5.70 25.33
CA THR A 876 6.43 -5.92 25.00
C THR A 876 6.81 -7.41 25.08
N ASN A 877 6.27 -8.14 26.06
CA ASN A 877 6.53 -9.57 26.24
C ASN A 877 5.84 -10.47 25.18
N LEU A 878 4.79 -9.98 24.51
CA LEU A 878 4.05 -10.71 23.47
C LEU A 878 4.71 -10.60 22.08
N LEU A 879 5.64 -9.66 21.93
CA LEU A 879 6.37 -9.39 20.69
C LEU A 879 7.79 -9.97 20.75
N GLU A 880 8.26 -10.53 19.64
CA GLU A 880 9.66 -10.87 19.41
C GLU A 880 10.34 -9.69 18.72
N MET A 881 11.20 -8.97 19.45
CA MET A 881 12.04 -7.90 18.90
C MET A 881 13.24 -8.51 18.17
N ARG A 882 13.52 -8.09 16.95
CA ARG A 882 14.74 -8.41 16.20
C ARG A 882 15.39 -7.14 15.68
N HIS A 883 16.70 -7.03 15.89
CA HIS A 883 17.56 -6.08 15.17
C HIS A 883 18.03 -6.77 13.89
N VAL A 884 17.71 -6.22 12.73
CA VAL A 884 17.94 -6.83 11.42
C VAL A 884 18.94 -5.96 10.65
N LEU A 885 20.21 -6.38 10.62
CA LEU A 885 21.31 -5.63 9.99
C LEU A 885 21.31 -5.71 8.46
N SER A 886 20.49 -6.59 7.89
CA SER A 886 20.21 -6.72 6.45
C SER A 886 19.07 -7.73 6.27
N GLN A 887 18.22 -7.52 5.25
CA GLN A 887 17.16 -8.48 4.91
C GLN A 887 17.69 -9.90 4.62
N ASP A 888 18.97 -10.07 4.24
CA ASP A 888 19.57 -11.40 4.04
C ASP A 888 19.79 -12.20 5.33
N THR A 889 19.74 -11.55 6.49
CA THR A 889 19.84 -12.20 7.81
C THR A 889 18.49 -12.72 8.33
N LEU A 890 17.39 -12.39 7.67
CA LEU A 890 16.05 -12.88 8.01
C LEU A 890 15.88 -14.36 7.66
N ASP A 891 15.08 -15.06 8.48
CA ASP A 891 14.60 -16.39 8.11
C ASP A 891 13.72 -16.34 6.85
N ASN A 892 13.65 -17.47 6.14
CA ASN A 892 12.95 -17.55 4.87
C ASN A 892 11.44 -17.27 4.97
N LYS A 893 10.80 -17.44 6.14
CA LYS A 893 9.37 -17.12 6.31
C LYS A 893 9.18 -15.61 6.40
N LEU A 894 9.94 -14.93 7.27
CA LEU A 894 9.84 -13.48 7.41
C LEU A 894 10.29 -12.73 6.15
N ARG A 895 11.38 -13.17 5.50
CA ARG A 895 11.84 -12.60 4.23
C ARG A 895 10.80 -12.75 3.10
N ALA A 896 10.11 -13.89 3.04
CA ALA A 896 9.02 -14.10 2.09
C ALA A 896 7.78 -13.25 2.41
N LEU A 897 7.41 -13.10 3.69
CA LEU A 897 6.30 -12.25 4.12
C LEU A 897 6.54 -10.77 3.82
N ILE A 898 7.73 -10.23 4.14
CA ILE A 898 8.12 -8.87 3.79
C ILE A 898 8.01 -8.65 2.27
N LYS A 899 8.63 -9.53 1.47
CA LYS A 899 8.56 -9.42 0.00
C LYS A 899 7.14 -9.51 -0.55
N ALA A 900 6.28 -10.36 0.02
CA ALA A 900 4.90 -10.53 -0.42
C ALA A 900 3.97 -9.36 0.01
N SER A 901 4.31 -8.67 1.08
CA SER A 901 3.52 -7.56 1.65
C SER A 901 3.64 -6.25 0.88
N GLY A 902 4.69 -6.09 0.08
CA GLY A 902 5.00 -4.87 -0.68
C GLY A 902 5.89 -3.85 0.04
N ILE A 903 6.26 -4.02 1.32
CA ILE A 903 7.20 -3.12 2.00
C ILE A 903 8.65 -3.40 1.61
N SER A 904 9.53 -2.40 1.78
CA SER A 904 10.96 -2.53 1.47
C SER A 904 11.83 -1.69 2.44
N PRO A 905 12.03 -2.14 3.70
CA PRO A 905 12.95 -1.49 4.63
C PRO A 905 14.40 -1.51 4.12
N VAL A 906 15.17 -0.47 4.45
CA VAL A 906 16.46 -0.15 3.80
C VAL A 906 17.60 -0.19 4.81
N GLY A 907 18.58 -1.09 4.57
CA GLY A 907 19.76 -1.20 5.41
C GLY A 907 19.47 -1.95 6.72
N GLU A 908 19.89 -1.37 7.85
CA GLU A 908 19.55 -1.86 9.18
C GLU A 908 18.15 -1.39 9.64
N PHE A 909 17.35 -2.27 10.23
CA PHE A 909 16.04 -1.92 10.82
C PHE A 909 15.70 -2.77 12.05
N TYR A 910 14.72 -2.32 12.84
CA TYR A 910 14.11 -3.13 13.89
C TYR A 910 12.76 -3.69 13.45
N MET A 911 12.43 -4.89 13.91
CA MET A 911 11.07 -5.43 13.78
C MET A 911 10.57 -6.08 15.08
N TRP A 912 9.25 -6.06 15.25
CA TRP A 912 8.52 -6.70 16.34
C TRP A 912 7.47 -7.65 15.77
N VAL A 913 7.63 -8.96 16.01
CA VAL A 913 6.75 -10.01 15.49
C VAL A 913 5.87 -10.56 16.60
N ALA A 914 4.54 -10.62 16.41
CA ALA A 914 3.64 -11.25 17.39
C ALA A 914 3.95 -12.74 17.57
N LYS A 915 4.36 -13.15 18.79
CA LYS A 915 4.81 -14.52 19.11
C LYS A 915 3.70 -15.58 18.95
N ASP A 916 2.47 -15.21 19.32
CA ASP A 916 1.26 -15.97 19.05
C ASP A 916 0.28 -15.06 18.28
N PRO A 917 0.20 -15.18 16.94
CA PRO A 917 -0.71 -14.38 16.14
C PRO A 917 -2.19 -14.60 16.49
N ALA A 918 -2.60 -15.80 16.92
CA ALA A 918 -3.99 -16.10 17.21
C ALA A 918 -4.44 -15.46 18.55
N ALA A 919 -3.59 -15.52 19.58
CA ALA A 919 -3.81 -14.81 20.82
C ALA A 919 -3.76 -13.29 20.61
N PHE A 920 -2.75 -12.77 19.89
CA PHE A 920 -2.58 -11.35 19.64
C PHE A 920 -3.74 -10.74 18.83
N TYR A 921 -4.20 -11.45 17.79
CA TYR A 921 -5.39 -11.08 17.00
C TYR A 921 -6.63 -10.91 17.89
N LYS A 922 -6.92 -11.91 18.73
CA LYS A 922 -8.10 -11.91 19.62
C LYS A 922 -7.96 -10.91 20.77
N ALA A 923 -6.73 -10.60 21.20
CA ALA A 923 -6.46 -9.69 22.30
C ALA A 923 -6.56 -8.21 21.88
N TYR A 924 -6.03 -7.84 20.71
CA TYR A 924 -5.86 -6.43 20.31
C TYR A 924 -6.49 -6.13 18.95
N VAL A 925 -6.08 -6.84 17.89
CA VAL A 925 -6.44 -6.54 16.49
C VAL A 925 -7.96 -6.59 16.26
N GLN A 926 -8.61 -7.69 16.62
CA GLN A 926 -10.06 -7.88 16.45
C GLN A 926 -10.90 -6.90 17.31
N LYS A 927 -10.29 -6.23 18.30
CA LYS A 927 -10.94 -5.22 19.15
C LYS A 927 -10.69 -3.79 18.69
N GLY A 928 -9.78 -3.56 17.75
CA GLY A 928 -9.28 -2.24 17.39
C GLY A 928 -8.56 -1.54 18.53
N LEU A 929 -7.48 -2.16 19.03
CA LEU A 929 -6.62 -1.59 20.07
C LEU A 929 -5.21 -1.35 19.53
N ASP A 930 -4.97 -0.15 18.99
CA ASP A 930 -3.68 0.33 18.50
C ASP A 930 -2.53 0.05 19.47
N ILE A 931 -1.32 -0.16 18.94
CA ILE A 931 -0.10 -0.33 19.73
C ILE A 931 0.80 0.89 19.57
N THR A 932 1.15 1.54 20.67
CA THR A 932 2.12 2.65 20.71
C THR A 932 3.50 2.12 21.13
N TYR A 933 4.48 2.34 20.26
CA TYR A 933 5.90 2.08 20.48
C TYR A 933 6.58 3.40 20.87
N ASN A 934 7.27 3.42 22.00
CA ASN A 934 8.08 4.57 22.44
C ASN A 934 9.56 4.15 22.41
N LEU A 935 10.31 4.70 21.47
CA LEU A 935 11.63 4.24 21.05
C LEU A 935 12.63 5.40 21.08
N SER A 936 13.70 5.30 21.88
CA SER A 936 14.76 6.31 21.95
C SER A 936 16.06 5.81 21.32
N PHE A 937 16.64 6.60 20.42
CA PHE A 937 17.95 6.35 19.79
C PHE A 937 18.95 7.48 20.04
N LYS A 938 20.20 7.26 19.65
CA LYS A 938 21.30 8.23 19.53
C LYS A 938 21.77 8.35 18.09
N LEU A 939 22.45 9.45 17.79
CA LEU A 939 23.16 9.65 16.52
C LEU A 939 24.55 9.01 16.56
N LYS A 940 24.99 8.49 15.43
CA LYS A 940 26.37 8.00 15.21
C LYS A 940 27.36 9.18 15.34
N GLN A 941 28.49 8.97 16.02
CA GLN A 941 29.43 10.07 16.30
C GLN A 941 30.13 10.59 15.04
N GLU A 942 30.24 9.74 14.02
CA GLU A 942 30.75 10.03 12.69
C GLU A 942 29.78 10.86 11.83
N PHE A 943 28.47 10.82 12.10
CA PHE A 943 27.47 11.61 11.38
C PHE A 943 27.54 13.07 11.85
N LYS A 944 28.15 13.95 11.03
CA LYS A 944 28.43 15.34 11.41
C LYS A 944 27.39 16.37 10.99
N LYS A 945 26.60 16.08 9.95
CA LYS A 945 25.56 16.96 9.41
C LYS A 945 24.65 16.24 8.43
N GLY A 946 23.49 16.83 8.16
CA GLY A 946 22.54 16.37 7.14
C GLY A 946 21.26 15.81 7.74
N ASP A 947 20.41 15.27 6.87
CA ASP A 947 19.08 14.83 7.26
C ASP A 947 19.08 13.41 7.86
N ILE A 948 18.30 13.29 8.93
CA ILE A 948 18.04 12.09 9.71
C ILE A 948 16.60 11.70 9.40
N THR A 949 16.42 10.55 8.74
CA THR A 949 15.09 10.00 8.43
C THR A 949 14.80 8.80 9.31
N ASN A 950 13.55 8.64 9.73
CA ASN A 950 13.09 7.41 10.36
C ASN A 950 11.63 7.11 9.98
N GLN A 951 11.36 5.95 9.38
CA GLN A 951 10.05 5.51 8.89
C GLN A 951 9.54 4.28 9.68
N THR A 952 8.26 3.96 9.60
CA THR A 952 7.70 2.69 10.08
C THR A 952 6.97 1.95 8.98
N TYR A 953 6.87 0.62 9.15
CA TYR A 953 5.97 -0.22 8.37
C TYR A 953 5.16 -1.13 9.29
N GLN A 954 3.98 -1.49 8.83
CA GLN A 954 3.03 -2.37 9.52
C GLN A 954 2.64 -3.50 8.58
N LEU A 955 2.72 -4.74 9.08
CA LEU A 955 2.45 -5.97 8.33
C LEU A 955 1.40 -6.80 9.06
N ASP A 956 0.17 -6.77 8.57
CA ASP A 956 -0.95 -7.44 9.23
C ASP A 956 -1.60 -8.46 8.30
N MET A 957 -1.60 -9.71 8.75
CA MET A 957 -2.11 -10.85 7.98
C MET A 957 -1.44 -10.96 6.59
N GLY A 958 -0.17 -10.57 6.51
CA GLY A 958 0.66 -10.56 5.30
C GLY A 958 0.52 -9.31 4.42
N ASN A 959 -0.34 -8.35 4.77
CA ASN A 959 -0.53 -7.10 4.01
C ASN A 959 0.36 -5.98 4.57
N GLY A 960 1.06 -5.24 3.71
CA GLY A 960 1.98 -4.18 4.10
C GLY A 960 1.39 -2.78 4.00
N TYR A 961 1.74 -1.91 4.96
CA TYR A 961 1.28 -0.53 5.07
C TYR A 961 2.44 0.37 5.53
N TYR A 962 2.64 1.53 4.89
CA TYR A 962 3.74 2.45 5.22
C TYR A 962 3.28 3.56 6.16
N GLY A 963 4.08 3.84 7.18
CA GLY A 963 3.95 5.04 8.00
C GLY A 963 4.60 6.26 7.35
N ASN A 964 4.32 7.44 7.88
CA ASN A 964 4.98 8.67 7.46
C ASN A 964 6.49 8.64 7.78
N ILE A 965 7.30 9.27 6.93
CA ILE A 965 8.72 9.48 7.19
C ILE A 965 8.86 10.66 8.16
N VAL A 966 9.45 10.44 9.32
CA VAL A 966 9.90 11.52 10.21
C VAL A 966 11.26 12.01 9.72
N VAL A 967 11.43 13.33 9.63
CA VAL A 967 12.67 13.98 9.18
C VAL A 967 13.14 14.98 10.23
N ASN A 968 14.41 14.92 10.58
CA ASN A 968 15.12 15.91 11.40
C ASN A 968 16.43 16.31 10.72
N HIS A 969 16.96 17.48 11.06
CA HIS A 969 18.22 17.96 10.49
C HIS A 969 19.31 18.03 11.56
N LEU A 970 20.49 17.48 11.28
CA LEU A 970 21.70 17.78 12.04
C LEU A 970 22.45 18.93 11.35
N PRO A 971 22.46 20.15 11.90
CA PRO A 971 23.23 21.24 11.33
C PRO A 971 24.72 21.06 11.59
N GLU A 972 25.55 21.63 10.74
CA GLU A 972 27.01 21.61 10.91
C GLU A 972 27.44 22.56 12.04
N LEU A 973 27.87 21.99 13.16
CA LEU A 973 28.44 22.74 14.28
C LEU A 973 29.89 23.14 13.93
N ALA A 974 30.09 24.41 13.59
CA ALA A 974 31.38 25.00 13.26
C ALA A 974 31.58 26.35 13.97
N VAL A 975 32.81 26.64 14.37
CA VAL A 975 33.22 27.89 15.03
C VAL A 975 34.60 28.33 14.54
N HIS A 976 34.85 29.64 14.52
CA HIS A 976 36.12 30.20 14.05
C HIS A 976 36.80 31.05 15.13
N LYS A 977 38.12 31.17 15.00
CA LYS A 977 38.96 32.03 15.84
C LYS A 977 39.74 32.97 14.94
N GLU A 978 39.70 34.25 15.24
CA GLU A 978 40.59 35.26 14.66
C GLU A 978 41.47 35.89 15.75
N VAL A 979 42.56 36.51 15.32
CA VAL A 979 43.42 37.35 16.16
C VAL A 979 43.51 38.72 15.50
N LEU A 980 43.08 39.75 16.22
CA LEU A 980 42.84 41.09 15.68
C LEU A 980 43.80 42.13 16.27
N ASP A 981 44.19 43.10 15.45
CA ASP A 981 44.83 44.34 15.90
C ASP A 981 43.82 45.32 16.53
N GLN A 982 44.30 46.51 16.91
CA GLN A 982 43.47 47.57 17.51
C GLN A 982 42.51 48.25 16.52
N ASP A 983 42.72 48.08 15.20
CA ASP A 983 41.79 48.52 14.15
C ASP A 983 40.71 47.44 13.84
N GLY A 984 40.78 46.26 14.49
CA GLY A 984 39.89 45.14 14.27
C GLY A 984 40.23 44.29 13.04
N LYS A 985 41.45 44.36 12.50
CA LYS A 985 41.90 43.59 11.33
C LYS A 985 42.58 42.30 11.75
N SER A 986 42.32 41.22 11.02
CA SER A 986 42.96 39.92 11.23
C SER A 986 44.47 40.00 11.00
N ILE A 987 45.26 39.70 12.03
CA ILE A 987 46.74 39.65 12.03
C ILE A 987 47.23 38.20 12.14
N GLN A 988 46.47 37.26 11.58
CA GLN A 988 46.83 35.84 11.52
C GLN A 988 48.16 35.64 10.77
N ASN A 989 49.09 34.91 11.39
CA ASN A 989 50.51 34.77 11.01
C ASN A 989 51.29 36.10 10.98
N GLY A 990 50.75 37.16 11.57
CA GLY A 990 51.38 38.48 11.69
C GLY A 990 52.35 38.59 12.87
N THR A 991 52.98 39.76 12.98
CA THR A 991 53.97 40.08 14.02
C THR A 991 53.40 41.04 15.06
N VAL A 992 53.48 40.70 16.34
CA VAL A 992 53.03 41.47 17.50
C VAL A 992 54.24 41.81 18.36
N LYS A 993 54.41 43.05 18.84
CA LYS A 993 55.57 43.42 19.69
C LYS A 993 55.30 43.10 21.15
N ILE A 994 56.36 42.95 21.94
CA ILE A 994 56.23 42.91 23.40
C ILE A 994 55.68 44.26 23.89
N GLY A 995 54.59 44.22 24.64
CA GLY A 995 53.88 45.38 25.16
C GLY A 995 52.59 45.73 24.41
N ASP A 996 52.39 45.22 23.19
CA ASP A 996 51.17 45.46 22.40
C ASP A 996 49.97 44.68 22.98
N GLU A 997 48.75 45.19 22.77
CA GLU A 997 47.50 44.47 23.01
C GLU A 997 46.93 43.92 21.70
N VAL A 998 46.42 42.69 21.73
CA VAL A 998 45.71 42.03 20.62
C VAL A 998 44.40 41.43 21.13
N THR A 999 43.41 41.30 20.24
CA THR A 999 42.09 40.75 20.59
C THR A 999 41.87 39.42 19.90
N TYR A 1000 41.69 38.35 20.67
CA TYR A 1000 41.19 37.09 20.12
C TYR A 1000 39.67 37.17 19.95
N LYS A 1001 39.20 37.08 18.71
CA LYS A 1001 37.78 36.92 18.41
C LYS A 1001 37.45 35.43 18.42
N LEU A 1002 36.51 35.03 19.27
CA LEU A 1002 35.97 33.69 19.38
C LEU A 1002 34.57 33.72 18.75
N GLU A 1003 34.43 33.24 17.52
CA GLU A 1003 33.16 33.32 16.78
C GLU A 1003 32.23 32.19 17.18
N GLY A 1004 31.15 32.51 17.89
CA GLY A 1004 30.21 31.50 18.37
C GLY A 1004 29.32 30.96 17.26
N TRP A 1005 29.01 29.66 17.33
CA TRP A 1005 28.10 29.01 16.38
C TRP A 1005 26.70 29.60 16.52
N VAL A 1006 26.09 29.99 15.39
CA VAL A 1006 24.70 30.47 15.38
C VAL A 1006 23.78 29.25 15.52
N VAL A 1007 23.14 29.14 16.67
CA VAL A 1007 22.07 28.19 16.95
C VAL A 1007 20.88 28.57 16.07
N PRO A 1008 20.42 27.67 15.19
CA PRO A 1008 19.33 27.98 14.27
C PRO A 1008 17.99 28.12 14.99
N SER A 1009 17.09 28.85 14.33
CA SER A 1009 15.65 28.85 14.61
C SER A 1009 15.03 27.50 14.18
N ASN A 1010 13.77 27.26 14.57
CA ASN A 1010 13.04 26.01 14.28
C ASN A 1010 13.77 24.74 14.80
N ARG A 1011 14.43 24.84 15.96
CA ARG A 1011 15.11 23.72 16.62
C ARG A 1011 14.20 22.86 17.48
N GLY A 1012 14.61 21.63 17.75
CA GLY A 1012 13.92 20.65 18.59
C GLY A 1012 14.30 20.71 20.08
N TYR A 1013 15.22 21.59 20.46
CA TYR A 1013 15.83 21.64 21.78
C TYR A 1013 15.84 23.07 22.35
N ASP A 1014 15.75 23.19 23.67
CA ASP A 1014 15.96 24.45 24.39
C ASP A 1014 17.45 24.67 24.67
N LEU A 1015 17.87 25.90 24.98
CA LEU A 1015 19.27 26.19 25.30
C LEU A 1015 19.53 26.07 26.81
N THR A 1016 20.55 25.31 27.17
CA THR A 1016 20.95 25.02 28.56
C THR A 1016 22.44 25.31 28.81
N GLU A 1017 23.27 25.29 27.78
CA GLU A 1017 24.67 25.73 27.84
C GLU A 1017 25.09 26.42 26.54
N TYR A 1018 25.75 27.57 26.66
CA TYR A 1018 26.54 28.18 25.60
C TYR A 1018 27.78 28.79 26.25
N LYS A 1019 28.96 28.18 26.04
CA LYS A 1019 30.16 28.49 26.82
C LYS A 1019 31.44 28.45 25.99
N PHE A 1020 32.20 29.54 26.01
CA PHE A 1020 33.52 29.65 25.41
C PHE A 1020 34.57 29.16 26.41
N VAL A 1021 35.44 28.25 25.98
CA VAL A 1021 36.60 27.78 26.76
C VAL A 1021 37.86 28.00 25.93
N ASP A 1022 38.74 28.87 26.42
CA ASP A 1022 39.98 29.28 25.75
C ASP A 1022 41.19 28.97 26.65
N GLN A 1023 42.24 28.36 26.09
CA GLN A 1023 43.45 27.99 26.82
C GLN A 1023 44.60 28.87 26.34
N LEU A 1024 44.65 30.09 26.88
CA LEU A 1024 45.64 31.09 26.49
C LEU A 1024 47.06 30.59 26.79
N GLN A 1025 48.00 30.94 25.90
CA GLN A 1025 49.43 30.75 26.08
C GLN A 1025 49.95 31.79 27.09
N HIS A 1026 49.53 31.69 28.36
CA HIS A 1026 49.71 32.71 29.40
C HIS A 1026 51.17 33.10 29.70
N THR A 1027 52.12 32.27 29.28
CA THR A 1027 53.57 32.55 29.31
C THR A 1027 53.99 33.64 28.31
N HIS A 1028 53.11 34.03 27.39
CA HIS A 1028 53.31 35.05 26.36
C HIS A 1028 52.14 36.04 26.26
N ASP A 1029 50.91 35.63 26.59
CA ASP A 1029 49.70 36.47 26.53
C ASP A 1029 49.05 36.66 27.90
N LEU A 1030 49.10 37.88 28.43
CA LEU A 1030 48.45 38.26 29.68
C LEU A 1030 47.03 38.78 29.41
N TYR A 1031 46.00 38.01 29.77
CA TYR A 1031 44.59 38.45 29.72
C TYR A 1031 44.39 39.79 30.45
N GLN A 1032 43.67 40.72 29.80
CA GLN A 1032 43.32 42.04 30.33
C GLN A 1032 41.83 42.15 30.66
N LYS A 1033 40.97 41.82 29.69
CA LYS A 1033 39.52 42.02 29.70
C LYS A 1033 38.87 41.26 28.54
N ASP A 1034 37.55 41.15 28.59
CA ASP A 1034 36.71 40.57 27.55
C ASP A 1034 35.55 41.51 27.16
N LYS A 1035 34.82 41.12 26.11
CA LYS A 1035 33.53 41.67 25.69
C LYS A 1035 32.76 40.56 24.97
N VAL A 1036 31.44 40.54 25.03
CA VAL A 1036 30.60 39.60 24.26
C VAL A 1036 29.49 40.33 23.53
N LEU A 1037 29.27 40.01 22.24
CA LEU A 1037 28.31 40.69 21.37
C LEU A 1037 27.34 39.70 20.71
N ALA A 1038 26.06 40.07 20.60
CA ALA A 1038 25.09 39.31 19.82
C ALA A 1038 25.44 39.28 18.32
N THR A 1039 25.45 38.11 17.67
CA THR A 1039 25.73 37.99 16.22
C THR A 1039 24.47 37.96 15.36
N VAL A 1040 23.30 37.79 15.98
CA VAL A 1040 21.96 37.79 15.39
C VAL A 1040 21.02 38.63 16.27
N ASP A 1041 19.82 38.93 15.78
CA ASP A 1041 18.75 39.46 16.64
C ASP A 1041 18.20 38.32 17.50
N ILE A 1042 18.18 38.49 18.82
CA ILE A 1042 17.75 37.45 19.77
C ILE A 1042 16.38 37.87 20.32
N THR A 1043 15.34 37.12 19.99
CA THR A 1043 14.00 37.30 20.57
C THR A 1043 13.88 36.46 21.83
N LEU A 1044 13.35 37.03 22.91
CA LEU A 1044 13.05 36.34 24.17
C LEU A 1044 11.57 35.92 24.23
N SER A 1045 11.24 35.07 25.21
CA SER A 1045 9.92 34.44 25.32
C SER A 1045 8.79 35.37 25.76
N ASP A 1046 9.12 36.58 26.22
CA ASP A 1046 8.20 37.69 26.49
C ASP A 1046 7.94 38.58 25.24
N GLY A 1047 8.67 38.34 24.14
CA GLY A 1047 8.66 39.16 22.94
C GLY A 1047 9.73 40.27 22.90
N THR A 1048 10.57 40.40 23.94
CA THR A 1048 11.69 41.35 23.95
C THR A 1048 12.73 40.95 22.90
N ILE A 1049 13.16 41.90 22.06
CA ILE A 1049 14.22 41.69 21.06
C ILE A 1049 15.51 42.36 21.55
N ILE A 1050 16.60 41.59 21.63
CA ILE A 1050 17.96 42.06 21.82
C ILE A 1050 18.62 42.15 20.42
N PRO A 1051 18.89 43.36 19.89
CA PRO A 1051 19.42 43.50 18.54
C PRO A 1051 20.84 42.96 18.37
N LYS A 1052 21.18 42.54 17.15
CA LYS A 1052 22.54 42.22 16.71
C LYS A 1052 23.52 43.34 17.06
N GLY A 1053 24.68 42.97 17.59
CA GLY A 1053 25.72 43.89 18.06
C GLY A 1053 25.50 44.46 19.47
N THR A 1054 24.40 44.11 20.15
CA THR A 1054 24.21 44.44 21.57
C THR A 1054 25.24 43.71 22.45
N ASP A 1055 25.73 44.38 23.48
CA ASP A 1055 26.64 43.81 24.47
C ASP A 1055 25.88 42.87 25.43
N LEU A 1056 26.35 41.64 25.55
CA LEU A 1056 25.69 40.58 26.31
C LEU A 1056 26.33 40.32 27.68
N VAL A 1057 27.34 41.09 28.10
CA VAL A 1057 28.18 40.74 29.27
C VAL A 1057 27.38 40.54 30.57
N GLN A 1058 26.26 41.25 30.74
CA GLN A 1058 25.35 41.10 31.88
C GLN A 1058 24.69 39.71 31.98
N TYR A 1059 24.53 39.01 30.85
CA TYR A 1059 23.94 37.67 30.73
C TYR A 1059 24.99 36.54 30.82
N THR A 1060 26.25 36.89 31.07
CA THR A 1060 27.38 35.95 31.09
C THR A 1060 28.17 36.01 32.39
N GLU A 1061 29.00 34.99 32.62
CA GLU A 1061 29.95 34.91 33.72
C GLU A 1061 31.32 34.48 33.19
N THR A 1062 32.34 35.29 33.47
CA THR A 1062 33.72 35.08 32.99
C THR A 1062 34.62 34.65 34.14
N THR A 1063 35.39 33.58 33.93
CA THR A 1063 36.41 33.07 34.85
C THR A 1063 37.76 32.97 34.14
N TYR A 1064 38.81 33.54 34.73
CA TYR A 1064 40.18 33.40 34.22
C TYR A 1064 41.12 32.90 35.33
N ASN A 1065 41.67 31.69 35.12
CA ASN A 1065 42.72 31.14 35.99
C ASN A 1065 44.09 31.64 35.51
N LYS A 1066 44.74 32.46 36.35
CA LYS A 1066 46.03 33.10 36.03
C LYS A 1066 47.22 32.14 36.02
N ASP A 1067 47.13 31.04 36.77
CA ASP A 1067 48.22 30.07 36.93
C ASP A 1067 48.25 29.03 35.81
N THR A 1068 47.08 28.76 35.18
CA THR A 1068 46.96 27.85 34.03
C THR A 1068 46.77 28.57 32.70
N GLY A 1069 46.30 29.82 32.69
CA GLY A 1069 45.93 30.56 31.48
C GLY A 1069 44.54 30.20 30.93
N ARG A 1070 43.75 29.43 31.68
CA ARG A 1070 42.43 28.97 31.23
C ARG A 1070 41.37 30.05 31.44
N TYR A 1071 40.78 30.52 30.34
CA TYR A 1071 39.65 31.44 30.26
C TYR A 1071 38.37 30.66 29.99
N GLU A 1072 37.29 31.01 30.68
CA GLU A 1072 35.93 30.59 30.36
C GLU A 1072 34.99 31.80 30.38
N LEU A 1073 34.06 31.86 29.43
CA LEU A 1073 32.89 32.73 29.46
C LEU A 1073 31.65 31.88 29.19
N ALA A 1074 30.75 31.80 30.17
CA ALA A 1074 29.51 31.03 30.09
C ALA A 1074 28.29 31.96 30.06
N PHE A 1075 27.29 31.67 29.23
CA PHE A 1075 25.97 32.28 29.35
C PHE A 1075 25.19 31.67 30.52
N LYS A 1076 24.46 32.51 31.25
CA LYS A 1076 23.66 32.10 32.41
C LYS A 1076 22.43 31.29 31.96
N ALA A 1077 22.14 30.22 32.69
CA ALA A 1077 21.08 29.27 32.31
C ALA A 1077 19.66 29.88 32.37
N ASP A 1078 19.42 30.84 33.25
CA ASP A 1078 18.16 31.58 33.35
C ASP A 1078 17.92 32.50 32.15
N PHE A 1079 18.98 33.10 31.58
CA PHE A 1079 18.92 33.81 30.31
C PHE A 1079 18.72 32.87 29.12
N LEU A 1080 19.49 31.78 29.03
CA LEU A 1080 19.35 30.81 27.93
C LEU A 1080 17.93 30.18 27.88
N ALA A 1081 17.35 29.89 29.04
CA ALA A 1081 15.99 29.37 29.16
C ALA A 1081 14.88 30.33 28.69
N GLN A 1082 15.18 31.64 28.55
CA GLN A 1082 14.24 32.62 28.00
C GLN A 1082 14.25 32.68 26.47
N ILE A 1083 15.13 31.96 25.77
CA ILE A 1083 15.28 32.02 24.31
C ILE A 1083 14.43 30.92 23.64
N PRO A 1084 13.25 31.23 23.07
CA PRO A 1084 12.37 30.23 22.48
C PRO A 1084 13.00 29.59 21.24
N ARG A 1085 12.59 28.37 20.92
CA ARG A 1085 13.09 27.58 19.76
C ARG A 1085 12.86 28.23 18.40
N THR A 1086 12.03 29.27 18.33
CA THR A 1086 11.76 30.10 17.16
C THR A 1086 12.80 31.21 16.94
N SER A 1087 13.49 31.69 17.97
CA SER A 1087 14.59 32.65 17.83
C SER A 1087 15.88 31.95 17.46
N GLU A 1088 16.69 32.55 16.59
CA GLU A 1088 18.13 32.22 16.51
C GLU A 1088 18.86 32.67 17.78
N PHE A 1089 20.06 32.13 18.01
CA PHE A 1089 20.96 32.62 19.05
C PHE A 1089 22.43 32.47 18.62
N GLY A 1090 23.21 33.52 18.81
CA GLY A 1090 24.65 33.49 18.56
C GLY A 1090 25.34 34.69 19.19
N ALA A 1091 26.57 34.49 19.61
CA ALA A 1091 27.39 35.54 20.21
C ALA A 1091 28.86 35.39 19.84
N ASP A 1092 29.58 36.50 19.75
CA ASP A 1092 31.04 36.54 19.56
C ASP A 1092 31.70 37.05 20.85
N ALA A 1093 32.71 36.33 21.36
CA ALA A 1093 33.51 36.78 22.50
C ALA A 1093 34.84 37.39 22.03
N PHE A 1094 35.23 38.53 22.59
CA PHE A 1094 36.41 39.31 22.21
C PHE A 1094 37.35 39.39 23.41
N VAL A 1095 38.37 38.52 23.44
CA VAL A 1095 39.29 38.36 24.56
C VAL A 1095 40.55 39.19 24.32
N VAL A 1096 40.74 40.26 25.08
CA VAL A 1096 41.90 41.16 24.95
C VAL A 1096 43.05 40.66 25.81
N VAL A 1097 44.20 40.44 25.18
CA VAL A 1097 45.44 40.01 25.83
C VAL A 1097 46.57 40.98 25.52
N LYS A 1098 47.54 41.07 26.42
CA LYS A 1098 48.77 41.84 26.27
C LYS A 1098 49.95 40.91 26.05
N ARG A 1099 50.72 41.15 24.98
CA ARG A 1099 51.91 40.34 24.64
C ARG A 1099 53.06 40.68 25.59
N ILE A 1100 53.47 39.71 26.41
CA ILE A 1100 54.49 39.90 27.47
C ILE A 1100 55.83 39.19 27.19
N LYS A 1101 55.94 38.38 26.13
CA LYS A 1101 57.16 37.61 25.81
C LYS A 1101 57.36 37.40 24.31
N ALA A 1102 58.62 37.29 23.88
CA ALA A 1102 59.02 36.86 22.53
C ALA A 1102 58.86 35.35 22.31
N GLY A 1103 58.68 34.96 21.06
CA GLY A 1103 58.38 33.59 20.61
C GLY A 1103 57.14 33.53 19.72
N ASP A 1104 56.84 32.34 19.21
CA ASP A 1104 55.57 32.06 18.52
C ASP A 1104 54.46 31.86 19.56
N VAL A 1105 53.31 32.48 19.29
CA VAL A 1105 52.14 32.45 20.18
C VAL A 1105 50.93 31.96 19.40
N ALA A 1106 50.46 30.78 19.77
CA ALA A 1106 49.40 30.08 19.06
C ALA A 1106 48.20 29.86 19.99
N ASN A 1107 46.99 30.00 19.45
CA ASN A 1107 45.77 29.96 20.25
C ASN A 1107 44.60 29.28 19.50
N GLU A 1108 43.76 28.55 20.21
CA GLU A 1108 42.57 27.84 19.74
C GLU A 1108 41.54 27.80 20.88
N TYR A 1109 40.25 27.65 20.61
CA TYR A 1109 39.22 27.56 21.66
C TYR A 1109 38.20 26.45 21.37
N THR A 1110 37.37 26.15 22.36
CA THR A 1110 36.21 25.26 22.22
C THR A 1110 34.95 25.98 22.70
N LEU A 1111 33.93 26.05 21.85
CA LEU A 1111 32.57 26.38 22.25
C LEU A 1111 31.88 25.11 22.76
N TYR A 1112 31.13 25.19 23.85
CA TYR A 1112 30.21 24.15 24.29
C TYR A 1112 28.78 24.62 24.08
N VAL A 1113 27.98 23.84 23.36
CA VAL A 1113 26.55 24.10 23.13
C VAL A 1113 25.74 22.90 23.61
N ASN A 1114 24.98 23.05 24.70
CA ASN A 1114 24.29 21.97 25.41
C ASN A 1114 25.17 20.70 25.58
N GLY A 1115 26.42 20.86 26.04
CA GLY A 1115 27.38 19.77 26.21
C GLY A 1115 28.08 19.26 24.93
N ASN A 1116 27.79 19.81 23.75
CA ASN A 1116 28.50 19.48 22.50
C ASN A 1116 29.75 20.35 22.34
N PRO A 1117 30.98 19.80 22.36
CA PRO A 1117 32.21 20.56 22.14
C PRO A 1117 32.46 20.82 20.65
N VAL A 1118 32.59 22.09 20.28
CA VAL A 1118 32.90 22.57 18.92
C VAL A 1118 34.23 23.30 18.96
N LYS A 1119 35.26 22.73 18.33
CA LYS A 1119 36.63 23.27 18.38
C LYS A 1119 36.89 24.23 17.20
N SER A 1120 37.53 25.36 17.47
CA SER A 1120 37.89 26.34 16.45
C SER A 1120 39.09 25.93 15.59
N ASN A 1121 39.31 26.65 14.49
CA ASN A 1121 40.65 26.74 13.91
C ASN A 1121 41.66 27.31 14.91
N LYS A 1122 42.94 27.04 14.65
CA LYS A 1122 44.07 27.58 15.42
C LYS A 1122 44.60 28.84 14.75
N VAL A 1123 44.84 29.88 15.55
CA VAL A 1123 45.50 31.13 15.15
C VAL A 1123 46.92 31.19 15.69
N THR A 1124 47.76 32.02 15.08
CA THR A 1124 49.21 32.09 15.28
C THR A 1124 49.71 33.51 15.05
N THR A 1125 50.58 34.00 15.94
CA THR A 1125 51.29 35.28 15.81
C THR A 1125 52.74 35.11 16.26
N HIS A 1126 53.68 35.82 15.65
CA HIS A 1126 55.07 35.84 16.08
C HIS A 1126 55.37 37.10 16.91
N THR A 1127 56.22 36.99 17.92
CA THR A 1127 56.79 38.14 18.63
C THR A 1127 58.31 38.07 18.61
N PRO A 1128 59.00 39.04 17.98
CA PRO A 1128 60.45 39.00 17.81
C PRO A 1128 61.16 39.28 19.14
N GLU A 1129 62.40 38.79 19.25
CA GLU A 1129 63.25 39.11 20.39
C GLU A 1129 63.58 40.62 20.45
N PRO A 1130 63.76 41.20 21.66
CA PRO A 1130 64.27 42.56 21.80
C PRO A 1130 65.64 42.71 21.13
N PRO A 1131 65.89 43.78 20.36
CA PRO A 1131 67.20 44.00 19.76
C PRO A 1131 68.27 44.16 20.85
N GLN A 1132 69.34 43.37 20.77
CA GLN A 1132 70.44 43.45 21.73
C GLN A 1132 71.13 44.83 21.68
N PRO A 1133 71.51 45.41 22.84
CA PRO A 1133 72.14 46.73 22.88
C PRO A 1133 73.55 46.69 22.29
N VAL A 1134 73.75 47.36 21.16
CA VAL A 1134 75.09 47.59 20.58
C VAL A 1134 75.93 48.48 21.51
N THR A 1135 77.03 47.94 22.00
CA THR A 1135 78.00 48.67 22.83
C THR A 1135 78.79 49.69 22.00
N PRO A 1136 78.89 50.96 22.42
CA PRO A 1136 79.64 51.97 21.67
C PRO A 1136 81.15 51.68 21.61
N LYS A 1137 81.72 51.70 20.40
CA LYS A 1137 83.19 51.72 20.22
C LYS A 1137 83.70 53.15 20.31
N ALA A 1138 84.74 53.38 21.11
CA ALA A 1138 85.42 54.66 21.22
C ALA A 1138 86.25 54.99 19.94
N PRO A 1139 86.55 56.28 19.66
CA PRO A 1139 87.22 56.69 18.42
C PRO A 1139 88.71 56.31 18.36
N ALA A 1140 89.26 56.14 17.16
CA ALA A 1140 90.67 55.89 16.91
C ALA A 1140 91.24 56.80 15.80
N LEU A 1141 92.44 57.35 16.04
CA LEU A 1141 93.24 58.20 15.15
C LEU A 1141 94.73 58.09 15.60
N PRO A 1142 95.75 58.27 14.73
CA PRO A 1142 95.95 57.58 13.44
C PRO A 1142 97.42 57.13 13.20
N SER A 1143 97.68 56.39 12.09
CA SER A 1143 99.01 56.17 11.46
C SER A 1143 100.05 55.28 12.23
N THR A 1144 101.08 54.66 11.61
CA THR A 1144 101.62 54.69 10.22
C THR A 1144 102.40 53.39 9.87
N GLY A 1145 102.53 53.07 8.57
CA GLY A 1145 103.54 52.14 8.00
C GLY A 1145 103.16 50.64 7.97
N GLU A 1146 103.55 49.81 7.01
CA GLU A 1146 104.32 49.98 5.74
C GLU A 1146 103.74 49.01 4.67
N GLN A 1147 103.41 49.47 3.46
CA GLN A 1147 104.21 49.39 2.20
C GLN A 1147 104.51 47.96 1.67
N GLY A 1148 104.01 47.65 0.47
CA GLY A 1148 104.31 46.43 -0.30
C GLY A 1148 103.35 46.26 -1.51
N VAL A 1149 103.86 46.39 -2.75
CA VAL A 1149 103.03 46.48 -3.97
C VAL A 1149 103.52 45.56 -5.09
N SER A 1150 102.60 44.76 -5.65
CA SER A 1150 102.70 44.06 -6.96
C SER A 1150 101.33 43.38 -7.24
N VAL A 1151 100.70 43.23 -8.41
CA VAL A 1151 100.66 43.84 -9.77
C VAL A 1151 100.07 42.75 -10.69
N LEU A 1152 98.90 42.99 -11.33
CA LEU A 1152 98.26 42.19 -12.41
C LEU A 1152 97.87 40.72 -12.06
N THR A 1153 96.94 39.99 -12.70
CA THR A 1153 96.13 40.09 -13.96
C THR A 1153 94.79 39.26 -13.73
N VAL A 1154 93.76 39.06 -14.59
CA VAL A 1154 93.45 39.29 -16.02
C VAL A 1154 91.95 39.63 -16.28
N LEU A 1155 91.19 38.87 -17.11
CA LEU A 1155 89.84 39.13 -17.66
C LEU A 1155 88.79 38.06 -17.26
N GLY A 1156 87.50 38.40 -17.43
CA GLY A 1156 86.38 37.43 -17.67
C GLY A 1156 85.04 37.85 -17.03
N ALA A 1157 84.23 38.76 -17.60
CA ALA A 1157 83.21 38.52 -18.66
C ALA A 1157 82.01 37.63 -18.20
N ALA A 1158 80.72 37.95 -18.45
CA ALA A 1158 80.11 39.09 -19.17
C ALA A 1158 78.57 39.14 -19.04
N LEU A 1159 77.97 40.37 -19.02
CA LEU A 1159 76.66 40.78 -19.59
C LEU A 1159 75.33 40.12 -19.05
N LEU A 1160 74.12 40.71 -19.07
CA LEU A 1160 73.61 42.03 -19.50
C LEU A 1160 72.24 42.43 -18.88
N SER A 1161 71.99 43.74 -18.77
CA SER A 1161 70.70 44.49 -18.83
C SER A 1161 69.40 43.98 -18.15
N LEU A 1162 69.13 44.56 -16.98
CA LEU A 1162 68.11 45.61 -16.75
C LEU A 1162 67.03 45.95 -17.82
N LEU A 1163 65.84 46.28 -17.29
CA LEU A 1163 64.81 47.24 -17.77
C LEU A 1163 63.88 46.88 -18.95
N GLY A 1164 62.58 47.11 -18.74
CA GLY A 1164 61.52 47.11 -19.76
C GLY A 1164 60.15 47.48 -19.15
N VAL A 1165 59.58 48.64 -19.50
CA VAL A 1165 58.35 49.20 -18.91
C VAL A 1165 57.35 49.59 -20.02
N LEU A 1166 56.05 49.36 -19.77
CA LEU A 1166 54.86 49.69 -20.61
C LEU A 1166 54.74 48.97 -21.98
N GLY A 1167 53.53 48.60 -22.41
CA GLY A 1167 53.36 48.05 -23.77
C GLY A 1167 52.07 47.33 -24.23
N LEU A 1168 50.86 47.73 -23.81
CA LEU A 1168 49.57 47.62 -24.56
C LEU A 1168 49.29 46.50 -25.63
N ARG A 1169 48.09 45.89 -25.49
CA ARG A 1169 47.13 45.36 -26.53
C ARG A 1169 47.06 43.85 -26.89
N LYS A 1170 45.88 43.31 -26.53
CA LYS A 1170 44.89 42.54 -27.34
C LYS A 1170 45.09 41.03 -27.66
N ARG A 1171 44.13 40.28 -27.07
CA ARG A 1171 43.20 39.29 -27.67
C ARG A 1171 43.69 37.90 -28.09
N GLN A 1172 42.96 36.92 -27.53
CA GLN A 1172 42.62 35.60 -28.05
C GLN A 1172 43.79 34.59 -28.13
N GLN A 1173 43.57 33.31 -27.88
CA GLN A 1173 42.29 32.62 -27.60
C GLN A 1173 42.04 32.39 -26.11
#